data_AF-A0A940T427-F1
#
_entry.id   AF-A0A940T427-F1
#
_cell.length_a   1.000
_cell.length_b   1.000
_cell.length_c   1.000
_cell.angle_alpha   90.00
_cell.angle_beta   90.00
_cell.angle_gamma   90.00
#
_symmetry.space_group_name_H-M   'P 1'
#
loop_
_entity.id
_entity.type
_entity.pdbx_description
1 polymer ?
#
loop_
_entity_poly.entity_id
_entity_poly.type
_entity_poly.pdbx_seq_one_letter_code
_entity_poly.pdbx_strand_id
1 'polypeptide(L)'
;MQHNDALLQDLRRVLASPSPALLIEAASALAALQPAEPGPDGSHTHELQDLMTVITQLAPTLVSAADPETNAVLRVWAEMLGDDMLRRRVFHSVSKRDHPAWLDNLPHTRVTRAISFGDPFGEEETLMLEVQIGALSFTLACAVRHLGGSCLEDAYLLSTSIAGAFEDIPPEVAETVVRRERPLPEAQQLLAEALEVSDQTFPPFESDSWPITRPAFEWFLRLMPAPPTHLQAVEDPWLGDLGHAEGGHRDPEVARVADAFAQSLEGRRLPPEMRNDAYFVFLFQSTHGTGDLMRWGPQFVEALMLDLYPRKILAPDQVLLRLPRLLSAIVTWANTTSGVAPSRTNMVLRLIKKLSPEYRNLVRERHINPLTQMWAGMPTSVPGFPDGSIPGDLFPSDHRAGDSHAGDHRAGRHLSIADLADADPSAAELQRADVQSADFLDPDFFADPSFSADRALVQFVRFQLEDEAGGPEELAELDTTPLRIDTFDEVLDSYEVPEDLHPKLRKIAAIVTKVGGKFFHDTELVSVAVRVLVASATWDPAVYRRRAKDEITAAAVCWIAGRNNRWFSAYDRPERSVKALVTAFGLTSSPQQRGITILRAMGAHEPYRAQDLNIGDPEFLTAARRAMIIAERDALPPA
;
A
#
# COMPACT_ATOMS: atom_id res chain seq x y z
N MET A 1 8.58 45.19 20.46
CA MET A 1 8.69 46.44 19.68
C MET A 1 9.54 46.28 18.44
N GLN A 2 10.83 45.87 18.52
CA GLN A 2 11.70 45.74 17.33
C GLN A 2 11.18 44.82 16.20
N HIS A 3 10.50 43.72 16.52
CA HIS A 3 9.91 42.82 15.50
C HIS A 3 8.71 43.44 14.75
N ASN A 4 7.93 44.32 15.41
CA ASN A 4 6.75 44.93 14.80
C ASN A 4 7.15 46.04 13.81
N ASP A 5 8.22 46.79 14.12
CA ASP A 5 8.77 47.80 13.22
C ASP A 5 9.39 47.19 11.95
N ALA A 6 10.03 46.02 12.07
CA ALA A 6 10.57 45.30 10.91
C ALA A 6 9.46 44.83 9.96
N LEU A 7 8.40 44.20 10.50
CA LEU A 7 7.23 43.78 9.72
C LEU A 7 6.57 44.95 9.00
N LEU A 8 6.36 46.08 9.69
CA LEU A 8 5.78 47.28 9.06
C LEU A 8 6.70 47.87 7.97
N GLN A 9 8.02 47.81 8.13
CA GLN A 9 8.96 48.23 7.08
C GLN A 9 8.91 47.30 5.85
N ASP A 10 8.72 46.00 6.06
CA ASP A 10 8.57 45.02 4.96
C ASP A 10 7.27 45.24 4.21
N LEU A 11 6.14 45.38 4.93
CA LEU A 11 4.84 45.70 4.32
C LEU A 11 4.86 47.04 3.57
N ARG A 12 5.59 48.04 4.07
CA ARG A 12 5.76 49.32 3.38
C ARG A 12 6.53 49.16 2.06
N ARG A 13 7.57 48.33 2.02
CA ARG A 13 8.31 48.01 0.79
C ARG A 13 7.42 47.27 -0.21
N VAL A 14 6.65 46.30 0.27
CA VAL A 14 5.70 45.54 -0.52
C VAL A 14 4.60 46.43 -1.11
N LEU A 15 4.04 47.37 -0.33
CA LEU A 15 3.03 48.32 -0.79
C LEU A 15 3.53 49.31 -1.84
N ALA A 16 4.83 49.60 -1.84
CA ALA A 16 5.45 50.44 -2.86
C ALA A 16 5.68 49.69 -4.19
N SER A 17 5.50 48.37 -4.23
CA SER A 17 5.59 47.57 -5.45
C SER A 17 4.48 47.94 -6.43
N PRO A 18 4.78 48.00 -7.75
CA PRO A 18 3.76 48.23 -8.77
C PRO A 18 2.81 47.02 -8.97
N SER A 19 3.19 45.84 -8.48
CA SER A 19 2.39 44.62 -8.62
C SER A 19 1.62 44.28 -7.33
N PRO A 20 0.31 43.96 -7.42
CA PRO A 20 -0.47 43.49 -6.28
C PRO A 20 0.04 42.19 -5.66
N ALA A 21 0.77 41.36 -6.43
CA ALA A 21 1.19 40.02 -6.07
C ALA A 21 1.91 39.96 -4.71
N LEU A 22 2.90 40.83 -4.49
CA LEU A 22 3.70 40.84 -3.26
C LEU A 22 2.87 41.17 -2.01
N LEU A 23 1.87 42.06 -2.14
CA LEU A 23 0.99 42.38 -1.00
C LEU A 23 0.05 41.22 -0.71
N ILE A 24 -0.48 40.57 -1.75
CA ILE A 24 -1.36 39.41 -1.61
C ILE A 24 -0.60 38.25 -0.97
N GLU A 25 0.63 38.00 -1.40
CA GLU A 25 1.52 36.99 -0.81
C GLU A 25 1.81 37.30 0.66
N ALA A 26 2.19 38.54 0.99
CA ALA A 26 2.44 38.94 2.37
C ALA A 26 1.19 38.82 3.25
N ALA A 27 0.01 39.18 2.74
CA ALA A 27 -1.26 39.01 3.44
C ALA A 27 -1.60 37.52 3.63
N SER A 28 -1.36 36.69 2.62
CA SER A 28 -1.54 35.23 2.70
C SER A 28 -0.62 34.63 3.76
N ALA A 29 0.66 35.00 3.76
CA ALA A 29 1.65 34.58 4.74
C ALA A 29 1.20 34.93 6.17
N LEU A 30 0.75 36.16 6.39
CA LEU A 30 0.23 36.59 7.69
C LEU A 30 -1.02 35.83 8.14
N ALA A 31 -1.85 35.35 7.20
CA ALA A 31 -2.99 34.50 7.52
C ALA A 31 -2.57 33.04 7.79
N ALA A 32 -1.53 32.55 7.11
CA ALA A 32 -1.00 31.19 7.25
C ALA A 32 -0.09 31.01 8.49
N LEU A 33 0.43 32.09 9.08
CA LEU A 33 1.22 32.05 10.32
C LEU A 33 0.36 31.59 11.51
N GLN A 34 0.27 30.28 11.76
CA GLN A 34 -0.25 29.71 13.00
C GLN A 34 0.70 28.61 13.53
N PRO A 35 0.84 28.46 14.86
CA PRO A 35 1.54 27.33 15.44
C PRO A 35 0.70 26.07 15.23
N ALA A 36 1.19 25.14 14.40
CA ALA A 36 0.62 23.81 14.34
C ALA A 36 0.95 23.09 15.66
N GLU A 37 0.03 23.11 16.63
CA GLU A 37 0.09 22.10 17.70
C GLU A 37 -0.49 20.81 17.13
N PRO A 38 0.31 19.73 17.02
CA PRO A 38 -0.20 18.47 16.51
C PRO A 38 -1.29 17.94 17.44
N GLY A 39 -2.38 17.44 16.85
CA GLY A 39 -3.40 16.69 17.58
C GLY A 39 -2.79 15.46 18.29
N PRO A 40 -3.47 14.90 19.29
CA PRO A 40 -2.97 13.76 20.08
C PRO A 40 -2.71 12.47 19.27
N ASP A 41 -3.19 12.39 18.03
CA ASP A 41 -3.00 11.30 17.05
C ASP A 41 -2.06 11.67 15.88
N GLY A 42 -1.49 12.89 15.89
CA GLY A 42 -0.71 13.42 14.77
C GLY A 42 -1.55 13.81 13.55
N SER A 43 -2.88 13.78 13.64
CA SER A 43 -3.77 14.26 12.57
C SER A 43 -3.86 15.78 12.59
N HIS A 44 -3.82 16.37 11.39
CA HIS A 44 -4.02 17.80 11.22
C HIS A 44 -5.50 18.10 10.91
N THR A 45 -6.36 18.20 11.92
CA THR A 45 -7.68 18.87 11.76
C THR A 45 -7.50 20.41 11.80
N HIS A 46 -6.89 21.02 10.77
CA HIS A 46 -6.29 22.37 10.91
C HIS A 46 -7.07 23.56 10.29
N GLU A 47 -7.82 23.43 9.20
CA GLU A 47 -8.19 24.64 8.42
C GLU A 47 -9.24 25.58 9.06
N LEU A 48 -10.29 25.03 9.67
CA LEU A 48 -11.40 25.85 10.19
C LEU A 48 -11.09 26.52 11.53
N GLN A 49 -10.21 25.93 12.35
CA GLN A 49 -9.80 26.53 13.63
C GLN A 49 -8.77 27.66 13.42
N ASP A 50 -7.88 27.52 12.44
CA ASP A 50 -6.79 28.46 12.19
C ASP A 50 -7.27 29.79 11.59
N LEU A 51 -8.21 29.75 10.63
CA LEU A 51 -8.82 30.96 10.05
C LEU A 51 -9.63 31.77 11.06
N MET A 52 -10.33 31.09 11.98
CA MET A 52 -11.10 31.77 13.02
C MET A 52 -10.20 32.57 13.98
N THR A 53 -9.00 32.07 14.27
CA THR A 53 -8.01 32.80 15.09
C THR A 53 -7.56 34.08 14.40
N VAL A 54 -7.25 34.04 13.10
CA VAL A 54 -6.89 35.23 12.31
C VAL A 54 -8.02 36.27 12.35
N ILE A 55 -9.26 35.84 12.09
CA ILE A 55 -10.44 36.73 12.02
C ILE A 55 -10.79 37.34 13.39
N THR A 56 -10.69 36.55 14.47
CA THR A 56 -11.17 36.96 15.80
C THR A 56 -10.11 37.62 16.66
N GLN A 57 -8.82 37.34 16.45
CA GLN A 57 -7.73 37.84 17.29
C GLN A 57 -6.82 38.83 16.55
N LEU A 58 -6.31 38.44 15.38
CA LEU A 58 -5.32 39.23 14.65
C LEU A 58 -5.96 40.42 13.93
N ALA A 59 -7.06 40.21 13.21
CA ALA A 59 -7.73 41.28 12.47
C ALA A 59 -8.18 42.47 13.36
N PRO A 60 -8.80 42.28 14.55
CA PRO A 60 -9.12 43.39 15.45
C PRO A 60 -7.90 44.18 15.93
N THR A 61 -6.78 43.50 16.12
CA THR A 61 -5.51 44.12 16.51
C THR A 61 -5.00 45.04 15.40
N LEU A 62 -5.01 44.58 14.15
CA LEU A 62 -4.63 45.39 12.99
C LEU A 62 -5.59 46.58 12.77
N VAL A 63 -6.90 46.38 12.96
CA VAL A 63 -7.90 47.48 12.84
C VAL A 63 -7.58 48.62 13.82
N SER A 64 -7.12 48.25 15.02
CA SER A 64 -6.78 49.17 16.10
C SER A 64 -5.45 49.90 15.89
N ALA A 65 -4.46 49.24 15.27
CA ALA A 65 -3.16 49.85 14.94
C ALA A 65 -3.32 51.01 13.93
N ALA A 66 -4.20 50.82 12.94
CA ALA A 66 -4.62 51.83 11.96
C ALA A 66 -3.52 52.38 11.03
N ASP A 67 -2.36 51.73 10.97
CA ASP A 67 -1.28 52.07 10.03
C ASP A 67 -1.67 51.75 8.57
N PRO A 68 -1.22 52.55 7.57
CA PRO A 68 -1.49 52.30 6.15
C PRO A 68 -1.17 50.87 5.69
N GLU A 69 -0.08 50.31 6.21
CA GLU A 69 0.39 48.95 5.94
C GLU A 69 -0.62 47.89 6.39
N THR A 70 -1.07 47.99 7.64
CA THR A 70 -2.04 47.06 8.23
C THR A 70 -3.43 47.21 7.61
N ASN A 71 -3.81 48.44 7.23
CA ASN A 71 -5.06 48.71 6.52
C ASN A 71 -5.10 48.02 5.16
N ALA A 72 -3.96 47.96 4.45
CA ALA A 72 -3.90 47.29 3.16
C ALA A 72 -4.02 45.77 3.29
N VAL A 73 -3.35 45.15 4.27
CA VAL A 73 -3.51 43.72 4.60
C VAL A 73 -4.97 43.40 4.94
N LEU A 74 -5.62 44.21 5.78
CA LEU A 74 -7.02 44.02 6.15
C LEU A 74 -7.97 44.08 4.94
N ARG A 75 -7.70 44.94 3.95
CA ARG A 75 -8.48 44.97 2.71
C ARG A 75 -8.31 43.71 1.88
N VAL A 76 -7.09 43.19 1.79
CA VAL A 76 -6.86 41.90 1.11
C VAL A 76 -7.60 40.78 1.84
N TRP A 77 -7.50 40.70 3.17
CA TRP A 77 -8.20 39.68 3.96
C TRP A 77 -9.73 39.75 3.88
N ALA A 78 -10.30 40.95 3.75
CA ALA A 78 -11.73 41.14 3.58
C ALA A 78 -12.31 40.40 2.35
N GLU A 79 -11.48 40.16 1.32
CA GLU A 79 -11.86 39.36 0.16
C GLU A 79 -11.27 37.95 0.20
N MET A 80 -10.01 37.82 0.61
CA MET A 80 -9.25 36.55 0.62
C MET A 80 -9.81 35.50 1.58
N LEU A 81 -10.31 35.88 2.75
CA LEU A 81 -10.73 34.90 3.77
C LEU A 81 -12.20 34.48 3.63
N GLY A 82 -12.96 35.10 2.73
CA GLY A 82 -14.37 34.76 2.49
C GLY A 82 -15.33 35.06 3.66
N ASP A 83 -14.89 35.77 4.70
CA ASP A 83 -15.71 36.08 5.88
C ASP A 83 -16.49 37.41 5.74
N ASP A 84 -17.81 37.31 5.70
CA ASP A 84 -18.71 38.47 5.53
C ASP A 84 -18.64 39.46 6.70
N MET A 85 -18.36 38.99 7.92
CA MET A 85 -18.27 39.84 9.10
C MET A 85 -17.01 40.71 9.05
N LEU A 86 -15.87 40.12 8.72
CA LEU A 86 -14.60 40.78 8.49
C LEU A 86 -14.74 41.78 7.34
N ARG A 87 -15.34 41.37 6.22
CA ARG A 87 -15.59 42.27 5.08
C ARG A 87 -16.38 43.51 5.50
N ARG A 88 -17.48 43.35 6.24
CA ARG A 88 -18.28 44.48 6.76
C ARG A 88 -17.49 45.35 7.74
N ARG A 89 -16.70 44.74 8.62
CA ARG A 89 -15.89 45.46 9.62
C ARG A 89 -14.80 46.30 8.97
N VAL A 90 -14.08 45.72 8.01
CA VAL A 90 -13.05 46.41 7.20
C VAL A 90 -13.69 47.53 6.39
N PHE A 91 -14.83 47.27 5.75
CA PHE A 91 -15.55 48.31 5.00
C PHE A 91 -15.92 49.52 5.87
N HIS A 92 -16.41 49.29 7.09
CA HIS A 92 -16.81 50.37 7.98
C HIS A 92 -15.62 51.13 8.58
N SER A 93 -14.56 50.42 8.95
CA SER A 93 -13.47 50.94 9.80
C SER A 93 -12.22 51.36 9.03
N VAL A 94 -11.98 50.76 7.86
CA VAL A 94 -10.74 50.87 7.08
C VAL A 94 -10.96 51.53 5.73
N SER A 95 -12.09 51.29 5.04
CA SER A 95 -12.24 51.74 3.64
C SER A 95 -12.16 53.25 3.43
N LYS A 96 -12.44 54.05 4.46
CA LYS A 96 -12.33 55.53 4.42
C LYS A 96 -10.90 56.06 4.64
N ARG A 97 -9.94 55.19 4.98
CA ARG A 97 -8.54 55.54 5.23
C ARG A 97 -7.75 55.57 3.92
N ASP A 98 -6.63 56.29 3.91
CA ASP A 98 -5.74 56.40 2.74
C ASP A 98 -5.11 55.05 2.38
N HIS A 99 -5.00 54.76 1.07
CA HIS A 99 -4.54 53.49 0.52
C HIS A 99 -4.38 53.54 -1.01
N PRO A 100 -3.60 52.63 -1.62
CA PRO A 100 -3.51 52.52 -3.07
C PRO A 100 -4.84 52.26 -3.77
N ALA A 101 -5.12 53.01 -4.85
CA ALA A 101 -6.39 52.96 -5.59
C ALA A 101 -6.74 51.57 -6.18
N TRP A 102 -5.75 50.71 -6.40
CA TRP A 102 -6.02 49.36 -6.90
C TRP A 102 -6.73 48.49 -5.87
N LEU A 103 -6.58 48.75 -4.56
CA LEU A 103 -7.24 47.97 -3.51
C LEU A 103 -8.77 48.18 -3.51
N ASP A 104 -9.26 49.33 -4.01
CA ASP A 104 -10.71 49.54 -4.21
C ASP A 104 -11.28 48.60 -5.30
N ASN A 105 -10.43 48.04 -6.15
CA ASN A 105 -10.82 47.09 -7.19
C ASN A 105 -10.72 45.63 -6.74
N LEU A 106 -10.32 45.34 -5.50
CA LEU A 106 -10.26 43.98 -4.95
C LEU A 106 -11.58 43.19 -5.10
N PRO A 107 -12.78 43.78 -4.87
CA PRO A 107 -14.04 43.06 -5.08
C PRO A 107 -14.32 42.69 -6.55
N HIS A 108 -13.55 43.25 -7.49
CA HIS A 108 -13.65 42.99 -8.93
C HIS A 108 -12.50 42.12 -9.44
N THR A 109 -11.75 41.46 -8.54
CA THR A 109 -10.71 40.50 -8.91
C THR A 109 -11.30 39.37 -9.74
N ARG A 110 -10.61 38.98 -10.81
CA ARG A 110 -11.01 37.88 -11.69
C ARG A 110 -9.81 37.04 -12.10
N VAL A 111 -10.01 35.73 -12.18
CA VAL A 111 -9.11 34.85 -12.93
C VAL A 111 -9.57 34.86 -14.39
N THR A 112 -8.70 35.26 -15.30
CA THR A 112 -9.07 35.51 -16.71
C THR A 112 -8.59 34.43 -17.67
N ARG A 113 -7.52 33.72 -17.31
CA ARG A 113 -6.87 32.74 -18.17
C ARG A 113 -6.15 31.67 -17.36
N ALA A 114 -6.12 30.44 -17.88
CA ALA A 114 -5.31 29.35 -17.34
C ALA A 114 -4.47 28.69 -18.44
N ILE A 115 -3.19 28.47 -18.18
CA ILE A 115 -2.29 27.71 -19.04
C ILE A 115 -1.57 26.69 -18.19
N SER A 116 -1.60 25.41 -18.59
CA SER A 116 -0.73 24.40 -18.02
C SER A 116 0.53 24.26 -18.85
N PHE A 117 1.68 24.10 -18.20
CA PHE A 117 2.88 23.61 -18.85
C PHE A 117 3.47 22.49 -18.01
N GLY A 118 3.80 21.37 -18.63
CA GLY A 118 4.20 20.18 -17.90
C GLY A 118 5.22 19.36 -18.66
N ASP A 119 5.67 18.31 -18.01
CA ASP A 119 6.59 17.39 -18.64
C ASP A 119 5.85 16.55 -19.72
N PRO A 120 6.58 15.97 -20.67
CA PRO A 120 5.99 15.22 -21.79
C PRO A 120 5.35 13.89 -21.41
N PHE A 121 5.70 13.34 -20.24
CA PHE A 121 5.12 12.13 -19.66
C PHE A 121 3.83 12.43 -18.91
N GLY A 122 3.62 13.68 -18.49
CA GLY A 122 2.44 14.12 -17.76
C GLY A 122 2.47 13.71 -16.30
N GLU A 123 3.66 13.50 -15.73
CA GLU A 123 3.88 13.23 -14.31
C GLU A 123 3.77 14.51 -13.48
N GLU A 124 4.13 15.66 -14.06
CA GLU A 124 4.02 16.98 -13.43
C GLU A 124 3.52 18.01 -14.43
N GLU A 125 2.68 18.93 -13.95
CA GLU A 125 2.38 20.17 -14.65
C GLU A 125 2.28 21.35 -13.68
N THR A 126 2.67 22.52 -14.16
CA THR A 126 2.41 23.78 -13.46
C THR A 126 1.27 24.50 -14.17
N LEU A 127 0.20 24.76 -13.44
CA LEU A 127 -0.91 25.60 -13.89
C LEU A 127 -0.61 27.05 -13.55
N MET A 128 -0.54 27.90 -14.57
CA MET A 128 -0.46 29.34 -14.44
C MET A 128 -1.86 29.94 -14.62
N LEU A 129 -2.33 30.66 -13.59
CA LEU A 129 -3.58 31.40 -13.60
C LEU A 129 -3.30 32.90 -13.70
N GLU A 130 -3.87 33.56 -14.70
CA GLU A 130 -3.77 35.01 -14.84
C GLU A 130 -4.86 35.66 -13.98
N VAL A 131 -4.42 36.44 -12.99
CA VAL A 131 -5.30 37.17 -12.08
C VAL A 131 -5.29 38.65 -12.47
N GLN A 132 -6.48 39.23 -12.60
CA GLN A 132 -6.67 40.63 -12.95
C GLN A 132 -7.35 41.39 -11.81
N ILE A 133 -6.78 42.54 -11.43
CA ILE A 133 -7.36 43.50 -10.48
C ILE A 133 -7.35 44.89 -11.14
N GLY A 134 -8.52 45.34 -11.60
CA GLY A 134 -8.62 46.56 -12.41
C GLY A 134 -7.77 46.46 -13.68
N ALA A 135 -6.77 47.34 -13.82
CA ALA A 135 -5.84 47.34 -14.95
C ALA A 135 -4.55 46.54 -14.70
N LEU A 136 -4.35 46.00 -13.49
CA LEU A 136 -3.16 45.25 -13.11
C LEU A 136 -3.40 43.75 -13.34
N SER A 137 -2.38 43.05 -13.85
CA SER A 137 -2.39 41.59 -13.93
C SER A 137 -1.12 41.00 -13.34
N PHE A 138 -1.27 39.80 -12.78
CA PHE A 138 -0.19 39.00 -12.21
C PHE A 138 -0.56 37.51 -12.33
N THR A 139 0.35 36.61 -11.96
CA THR A 139 0.16 35.16 -12.17
C THR A 139 0.23 34.40 -10.86
N LEU A 140 -0.68 33.45 -10.66
CA LEU A 140 -0.54 32.38 -9.67
C LEU A 140 -0.05 31.12 -10.39
N ALA A 141 1.11 30.59 -10.02
CA ALA A 141 1.62 29.32 -10.50
C ALA A 141 1.32 28.23 -9.46
N CYS A 142 0.75 27.11 -9.90
CA CYS A 142 0.36 25.98 -9.05
C CYS A 142 1.05 24.72 -9.57
N ALA A 143 1.94 24.12 -8.78
CA ALA A 143 2.65 22.89 -9.15
C ALA A 143 1.78 21.68 -8.77
N VAL A 144 1.43 20.87 -9.77
CA VAL A 144 0.58 19.68 -9.63
C VAL A 144 1.35 18.46 -10.12
N ARG A 145 1.40 17.42 -9.27
CA ARG A 145 1.93 16.11 -9.61
C ARG A 145 0.81 15.11 -9.86
N HIS A 146 0.98 14.24 -10.86
CA HIS A 146 0.01 13.27 -11.37
C HIS A 146 0.49 11.82 -11.16
N LEU A 147 0.63 11.39 -9.91
CA LEU A 147 1.00 10.00 -9.57
C LEU A 147 -0.02 9.39 -8.63
N GLY A 148 -0.89 8.51 -9.14
CA GLY A 148 -1.98 7.86 -8.38
C GLY A 148 -3.15 8.79 -8.05
N GLY A 149 -3.08 10.02 -8.53
CA GLY A 149 -3.99 11.13 -8.31
C GLY A 149 -3.29 12.44 -8.66
N SER A 150 -4.06 13.50 -8.90
CA SER A 150 -3.51 14.86 -8.99
C SER A 150 -3.28 15.37 -7.58
N CYS A 151 -2.11 15.92 -7.28
CA CYS A 151 -1.80 16.47 -5.97
C CYS A 151 -1.13 17.83 -6.11
N LEU A 152 -1.61 18.82 -5.37
CA LEU A 152 -0.98 20.14 -5.30
C LEU A 152 0.24 20.07 -4.38
N GLU A 153 1.42 20.40 -4.90
CA GLU A 153 2.68 20.37 -4.15
C GLU A 153 3.15 21.77 -3.74
N ASP A 154 2.82 22.77 -4.56
CA ASP A 154 3.22 24.15 -4.32
C ASP A 154 2.28 25.13 -5.02
N ALA A 155 2.18 26.35 -4.50
CA ALA A 155 1.58 27.48 -5.20
C ALA A 155 2.34 28.76 -4.87
N TYR A 156 2.61 29.60 -5.87
CA TYR A 156 3.34 30.84 -5.67
C TYR A 156 2.89 31.94 -6.62
N LEU A 157 3.11 33.18 -6.19
CA LEU A 157 2.70 34.37 -6.93
C LEU A 157 3.88 34.96 -7.71
N LEU A 158 3.63 35.28 -8.98
CA LEU A 158 4.56 36.00 -9.83
C LEU A 158 4.00 37.39 -10.09
N SER A 159 4.86 38.40 -9.98
CA SER A 159 4.48 39.81 -10.18
C SER A 159 4.19 40.18 -11.65
N THR A 160 4.29 39.23 -12.57
CA THR A 160 4.14 39.38 -14.03
C THR A 160 2.89 38.66 -14.53
N SER A 161 2.41 39.07 -15.71
CA SER A 161 1.40 38.30 -16.45
C SER A 161 1.94 36.94 -16.90
N ILE A 162 1.06 36.03 -17.31
CA ILE A 162 1.46 34.73 -17.84
C ILE A 162 2.45 34.90 -19.02
N ALA A 163 2.20 35.89 -19.89
CA ALA A 163 3.09 36.18 -21.01
C ALA A 163 4.51 36.55 -20.53
N GLY A 164 4.62 37.44 -19.53
CA GLY A 164 5.91 37.80 -18.94
C GLY A 164 6.60 36.63 -18.24
N ALA A 165 5.85 35.83 -17.48
CA ALA A 165 6.40 34.62 -16.84
C ALA A 165 7.00 33.63 -17.86
N PHE A 166 6.40 33.53 -19.06
CA PHE A 166 6.95 32.68 -20.13
C PHE A 166 8.17 33.26 -20.86
N GLU A 167 8.36 34.59 -20.84
CA GLU A 167 9.57 35.23 -21.38
C GLU A 167 10.80 34.89 -20.53
N ASP A 168 10.60 34.69 -19.22
CA ASP A 168 11.66 34.33 -18.27
C ASP A 168 12.05 32.84 -18.31
N ILE A 169 11.27 31.98 -18.98
CA ILE A 169 11.60 30.54 -19.09
C ILE A 169 12.78 30.35 -20.06
N PRO A 170 13.88 29.71 -19.62
CA PRO A 170 15.00 29.43 -20.50
C PRO A 170 14.57 28.67 -21.77
N PRO A 171 15.10 29.00 -22.97
CA PRO A 171 14.72 28.34 -24.22
C PRO A 171 14.84 26.81 -24.17
N GLU A 172 15.86 26.31 -23.49
CA GLU A 172 16.12 24.88 -23.28
C GLU A 172 14.97 24.19 -22.52
N VAL A 173 14.38 24.87 -21.53
CA VAL A 173 13.22 24.38 -20.78
C VAL A 173 11.96 24.53 -21.62
N ALA A 174 11.79 25.67 -22.29
CA ALA A 174 10.63 25.95 -23.14
C ALA A 174 10.45 24.93 -24.27
N GLU A 175 11.54 24.43 -24.86
CA GLU A 175 11.52 23.38 -25.89
C GLU A 175 11.13 22.00 -25.34
N THR A 176 11.23 21.80 -24.02
CA THR A 176 10.99 20.49 -23.40
C THR A 176 9.62 20.34 -22.78
N VAL A 177 8.97 21.43 -22.39
CA VAL A 177 7.64 21.40 -21.75
C VAL A 177 6.51 21.40 -22.77
N VAL A 178 5.41 20.74 -22.43
CA VAL A 178 4.17 20.75 -23.22
C VAL A 178 3.24 21.82 -22.67
N ARG A 179 2.94 22.84 -23.47
CA ARG A 179 2.03 23.94 -23.10
C ARG A 179 0.62 23.66 -23.60
N ARG A 180 -0.39 23.90 -22.77
CA ARG A 180 -1.81 23.75 -23.11
C ARG A 180 -2.61 24.88 -22.49
N GLU A 181 -3.45 25.52 -23.30
CA GLU A 181 -4.48 26.41 -22.77
C GLU A 181 -5.55 25.55 -22.11
N ARG A 182 -5.99 25.95 -20.91
CA ARG A 182 -6.95 25.21 -20.11
C ARG A 182 -8.21 26.06 -19.92
N PRO A 183 -9.41 25.54 -20.22
CA PRO A 183 -10.65 26.20 -19.82
C PRO A 183 -10.68 26.41 -18.30
N LEU A 184 -11.11 27.60 -17.87
CA LEU A 184 -11.14 27.94 -16.44
C LEU A 184 -11.93 26.94 -15.58
N PRO A 185 -13.09 26.41 -16.01
CA PRO A 185 -13.81 25.42 -15.19
C PRO A 185 -13.06 24.10 -15.02
N GLU A 186 -12.35 23.63 -16.05
CA GLU A 186 -11.52 22.43 -15.97
C GLU A 186 -10.31 22.65 -15.06
N ALA A 187 -9.66 23.82 -15.17
CA ALA A 187 -8.55 24.18 -14.31
C ALA A 187 -9.00 24.33 -12.84
N GLN A 188 -10.20 24.87 -12.60
CA GLN A 188 -10.77 24.97 -11.25
C GLN A 188 -11.01 23.59 -10.65
N GLN A 189 -11.63 22.68 -11.42
CA GLN A 189 -11.90 21.33 -10.96
C GLN A 189 -10.59 20.59 -10.62
N LEU A 190 -9.62 20.64 -11.53
CA LEU A 190 -8.32 19.98 -11.32
C LEU A 190 -7.61 20.48 -10.05
N LEU A 191 -7.57 21.80 -9.85
CA LEU A 191 -6.91 22.39 -8.69
C LEU A 191 -7.67 22.13 -7.38
N ALA A 192 -9.00 22.01 -7.42
CA ALA A 192 -9.80 21.64 -6.27
C ALA A 192 -9.55 20.18 -5.86
N GLU A 193 -9.59 19.25 -6.82
CA GLU A 193 -9.27 17.83 -6.59
C GLU A 193 -7.82 17.66 -6.12
N ALA A 194 -6.88 18.41 -6.72
CA ALA A 194 -5.48 18.36 -6.33
C ALA A 194 -5.21 18.90 -4.92
N LEU A 195 -5.96 19.92 -4.49
CA LEU A 195 -5.91 20.42 -3.11
C LEU A 195 -6.46 19.37 -2.14
N GLU A 196 -7.61 18.75 -2.44
CA GLU A 196 -8.22 17.72 -1.60
C GLU A 196 -7.28 16.52 -1.39
N VAL A 197 -6.59 16.06 -2.43
CA VAL A 197 -5.59 15.00 -2.32
C VAL A 197 -4.37 15.47 -1.51
N SER A 198 -3.95 16.74 -1.67
CA SER A 198 -2.84 17.31 -0.89
C SER A 198 -3.16 17.33 0.61
N ASP A 199 -4.39 17.69 0.98
CA ASP A 199 -4.88 17.73 2.37
C ASP A 199 -4.94 16.35 3.02
N GLN A 200 -5.13 15.30 2.21
CA GLN A 200 -5.15 13.91 2.65
C GLN A 200 -3.75 13.26 2.63
N THR A 201 -2.74 13.94 2.09
CA THR A 201 -1.39 13.37 1.96
C THR A 201 -0.57 13.54 3.24
N PHE A 202 0.10 12.46 3.67
CA PHE A 202 1.02 12.48 4.81
C PHE A 202 2.43 11.97 4.45
N PRO A 203 3.51 12.68 4.82
CA PRO A 203 3.50 14.01 5.44
C PRO A 203 2.93 15.07 4.48
N PRO A 204 2.38 16.19 5.00
CA PRO A 204 1.87 17.27 4.16
C PRO A 204 3.01 17.83 3.28
N PHE A 205 2.66 18.32 2.10
CA PHE A 205 3.62 19.03 1.26
C PHE A 205 3.94 20.38 1.88
N GLU A 206 5.23 20.69 1.95
CA GLU A 206 5.75 21.97 2.40
C GLU A 206 6.85 22.43 1.44
N SER A 207 6.79 23.69 1.05
CA SER A 207 7.77 24.37 0.21
C SER A 207 8.12 25.72 0.84
N ASP A 208 9.02 26.49 0.22
CA ASP A 208 9.28 27.86 0.66
C ASP A 208 8.05 28.78 0.51
N SER A 209 7.09 28.40 -0.35
CA SER A 209 5.86 29.17 -0.64
C SER A 209 4.58 28.52 -0.13
N TRP A 210 4.59 27.21 0.16
CA TRP A 210 3.43 26.45 0.60
C TRP A 210 3.66 25.89 2.00
N PRO A 211 2.71 26.04 2.96
CA PRO A 211 1.33 26.52 2.79
C PRO A 211 1.15 28.04 2.91
N ILE A 212 2.23 28.84 2.88
CA ILE A 212 2.20 30.31 3.05
C ILE A 212 1.21 31.00 2.09
N THR A 213 1.11 30.52 0.86
CA THR A 213 0.24 31.06 -0.20
C THR A 213 -1.15 30.42 -0.25
N ARG A 214 -1.45 29.43 0.59
CA ARG A 214 -2.72 28.69 0.58
C ARG A 214 -3.96 29.59 0.68
N PRO A 215 -4.03 30.58 1.60
CA PRO A 215 -5.16 31.52 1.63
C PRO A 215 -5.39 32.28 0.31
N ALA A 216 -4.31 32.70 -0.37
CA ALA A 216 -4.42 33.33 -1.67
C ALA A 216 -4.90 32.34 -2.75
N PHE A 217 -4.35 31.12 -2.76
CA PHE A 217 -4.75 30.05 -3.68
C PHE A 217 -6.25 29.76 -3.57
N GLU A 218 -6.76 29.50 -2.37
CA GLU A 218 -8.18 29.21 -2.13
C GLU A 218 -9.08 30.39 -2.53
N TRP A 219 -8.63 31.63 -2.29
CA TRP A 219 -9.35 32.81 -2.75
C TRP A 219 -9.50 32.82 -4.27
N PHE A 220 -8.40 32.60 -5.02
CA PHE A 220 -8.46 32.59 -6.48
C PHE A 220 -9.25 31.39 -7.01
N LEU A 221 -9.15 30.23 -6.37
CA LEU A 221 -9.93 29.05 -6.71
C LEU A 221 -11.44 29.31 -6.60
N ARG A 222 -11.88 30.02 -5.56
CA ARG A 222 -13.29 30.43 -5.38
C ARG A 222 -13.78 31.45 -6.41
N LEU A 223 -12.87 32.23 -7.03
CA LEU A 223 -13.21 33.19 -8.08
C LEU A 223 -13.36 32.54 -9.45
N MET A 224 -12.82 31.33 -9.64
CA MET A 224 -12.94 30.61 -10.90
C MET A 224 -14.35 30.04 -11.06
N PRO A 225 -14.88 29.97 -12.30
CA PRO A 225 -16.16 29.32 -12.56
C PRO A 225 -16.04 27.83 -12.25
N ALA A 226 -16.92 27.30 -11.41
CA ALA A 226 -17.06 25.86 -11.25
C ALA A 226 -17.54 25.22 -12.57
N PRO A 227 -17.16 23.96 -12.86
CA PRO A 227 -17.72 23.23 -13.99
C PRO A 227 -19.26 23.17 -13.87
N PRO A 228 -19.99 23.24 -15.00
CA PRO A 228 -21.43 23.05 -14.99
C PRO A 228 -21.77 21.72 -14.31
N THR A 229 -22.78 21.71 -13.43
CA THR A 229 -23.25 20.53 -12.67
C THR A 229 -23.53 19.30 -13.55
N HIS A 230 -23.72 19.47 -14.87
CA HIS A 230 -23.92 18.39 -15.84
C HIS A 230 -22.63 17.66 -16.28
N LEU A 231 -21.44 18.18 -15.94
CA LEU A 231 -20.17 17.44 -16.02
C LEU A 231 -19.84 16.72 -14.70
N GLN A 232 -20.56 17.02 -13.61
CA GLN A 232 -20.47 16.26 -12.35
C GLN A 232 -21.14 14.87 -12.45
N ALA A 233 -21.76 14.58 -13.60
CA ALA A 233 -22.22 13.25 -13.99
C ALA A 233 -21.39 12.70 -15.15
N VAL A 234 -20.07 12.89 -15.13
CA VAL A 234 -19.27 11.67 -15.27
C VAL A 234 -19.42 11.05 -13.90
N GLU A 235 -20.42 10.18 -13.80
CA GLU A 235 -20.38 9.03 -12.91
C GLU A 235 -18.92 8.75 -12.57
N ASP A 236 -18.53 9.02 -11.32
CA ASP A 236 -17.17 8.77 -10.85
C ASP A 236 -16.66 7.50 -11.54
N PRO A 237 -15.58 7.51 -12.34
CA PRO A 237 -15.11 6.28 -12.96
C PRO A 237 -14.85 5.18 -11.90
N TRP A 238 -14.74 5.56 -10.63
CA TRP A 238 -14.68 4.69 -9.47
C TRP A 238 -16.04 4.29 -8.85
N LEU A 239 -17.16 4.91 -9.21
CA LEU A 239 -18.50 4.56 -8.68
C LEU A 239 -19.57 4.28 -9.73
N GLY A 240 -19.44 4.73 -10.98
CA GLY A 240 -20.48 4.62 -12.01
C GLY A 240 -20.38 3.42 -12.96
N ASP A 241 -19.19 2.86 -13.16
CA ASP A 241 -18.99 1.65 -13.99
C ASP A 241 -18.36 0.48 -13.20
N LEU A 242 -18.22 0.63 -11.86
CA LEU A 242 -17.91 -0.50 -10.96
C LEU A 242 -19.18 -1.21 -10.45
N GLY A 243 -20.35 -0.81 -10.96
CA GLY A 243 -21.66 -1.33 -10.58
C GLY A 243 -22.25 -2.39 -11.51
N HIS A 244 -21.70 -2.62 -12.71
CA HIS A 244 -22.36 -3.49 -13.72
C HIS A 244 -21.44 -4.37 -14.57
N ALA A 245 -20.21 -4.69 -14.11
CA ALA A 245 -19.41 -5.74 -14.73
C ALA A 245 -19.51 -7.04 -13.92
N GLU A 246 -20.55 -7.81 -14.19
CA GLU A 246 -20.66 -9.22 -13.78
C GLU A 246 -19.46 -10.00 -14.32
N GLY A 247 -18.57 -10.48 -13.45
CA GLY A 247 -17.43 -11.35 -13.80
C GLY A 247 -16.06 -10.72 -13.53
N GLY A 248 -15.13 -11.51 -12.96
CA GLY A 248 -13.75 -11.12 -12.63
C GLY A 248 -12.89 -10.76 -13.85
N HIS A 249 -13.23 -9.69 -14.56
CA HIS A 249 -12.57 -9.26 -15.76
C HIS A 249 -11.36 -8.38 -15.42
N ARG A 250 -10.19 -8.77 -15.94
CA ARG A 250 -9.03 -7.86 -16.05
C ARG A 250 -9.50 -6.56 -16.69
N ASP A 251 -9.02 -5.42 -16.20
CA ASP A 251 -9.20 -4.14 -16.87
C ASP A 251 -8.94 -4.33 -18.39
N PRO A 252 -9.97 -4.17 -19.24
CA PRO A 252 -9.87 -4.51 -20.66
C PRO A 252 -8.82 -3.68 -21.39
N GLU A 253 -8.61 -2.43 -20.96
CA GLU A 253 -7.61 -1.56 -21.55
C GLU A 253 -6.20 -1.98 -21.14
N VAL A 254 -5.98 -2.22 -19.84
CA VAL A 254 -4.69 -2.71 -19.33
C VAL A 254 -4.35 -4.07 -19.96
N ALA A 255 -5.33 -4.98 -20.06
CA ALA A 255 -5.16 -6.28 -20.69
C ALA A 255 -4.79 -6.13 -22.18
N ARG A 256 -5.50 -5.28 -22.93
CA ARG A 256 -5.21 -5.00 -24.34
C ARG A 256 -3.80 -4.44 -24.53
N VAL A 257 -3.36 -3.53 -23.67
CA VAL A 257 -2.00 -2.96 -23.74
C VAL A 257 -0.94 -4.00 -23.37
N ALA A 258 -1.18 -4.81 -22.34
CA ALA A 258 -0.28 -5.90 -21.94
C ALA A 258 -0.14 -6.95 -23.06
N ASP A 259 -1.24 -7.30 -23.73
CA ASP A 259 -1.23 -8.23 -24.87
C ASP A 259 -0.51 -7.63 -26.08
N ALA A 260 -0.71 -6.33 -26.36
CA ALA A 260 0.01 -5.63 -27.42
C ALA A 260 1.53 -5.59 -27.14
N PHE A 261 1.93 -5.34 -25.89
CA PHE A 261 3.32 -5.44 -25.44
C PHE A 261 3.85 -6.86 -25.61
N ALA A 262 3.10 -7.88 -25.20
CA ALA A 262 3.50 -9.27 -25.31
C ALA A 262 3.77 -9.70 -26.76
N GLN A 263 3.07 -9.08 -27.71
CA GLN A 263 3.22 -9.30 -29.15
C GLN A 263 4.31 -8.44 -29.79
N SER A 264 4.84 -7.43 -29.11
CA SER A 264 5.88 -6.53 -29.64
C SER A 264 7.26 -7.21 -29.75
N LEU A 265 8.21 -6.55 -30.42
CA LEU A 265 9.58 -7.06 -30.53
C LEU A 265 10.24 -7.13 -29.15
N GLU A 266 10.00 -6.13 -28.30
CA GLU A 266 10.50 -6.02 -26.94
C GLU A 266 9.94 -7.13 -26.05
N GLY A 267 8.62 -7.35 -26.08
CA GLY A 267 7.98 -8.43 -25.34
C GLY A 267 8.43 -9.82 -25.80
N ARG A 268 8.55 -10.04 -27.13
CA ARG A 268 9.00 -11.32 -27.70
C ARG A 268 10.42 -11.72 -27.30
N ARG A 269 11.29 -10.77 -26.95
CA ARG A 269 12.67 -11.01 -26.49
C ARG A 269 12.74 -11.42 -25.01
N LEU A 270 11.64 -11.30 -24.26
CA LEU A 270 11.56 -11.74 -22.88
C LEU A 270 11.05 -13.19 -22.79
N PRO A 271 11.52 -13.95 -21.77
CA PRO A 271 10.92 -15.23 -21.42
C PRO A 271 9.40 -15.12 -21.17
N PRO A 272 8.61 -16.16 -21.47
CA PRO A 272 7.15 -16.14 -21.28
C PRO A 272 6.72 -15.75 -19.87
N GLU A 273 7.42 -16.24 -18.85
CA GLU A 273 7.13 -15.94 -17.45
C GLU A 273 7.29 -14.45 -17.10
N MET A 274 8.29 -13.75 -17.66
CA MET A 274 8.46 -12.30 -17.47
C MET A 274 7.42 -11.51 -18.24
N ARG A 275 6.97 -12.04 -19.38
CA ARG A 275 5.99 -11.37 -20.24
C ARG A 275 4.60 -11.39 -19.62
N ASN A 276 4.24 -12.49 -18.95
CA ASN A 276 2.97 -12.63 -18.25
C ASN A 276 2.88 -11.64 -17.06
N ASP A 277 4.00 -11.26 -16.46
CA ASP A 277 4.08 -10.27 -15.38
C ASP A 277 3.80 -8.82 -15.85
N ALA A 278 3.77 -8.56 -17.17
CA ALA A 278 3.59 -7.21 -17.73
C ALA A 278 2.24 -6.57 -17.36
N TYR A 279 1.19 -7.38 -17.24
CA TYR A 279 -0.14 -6.89 -16.83
C TYR A 279 -0.09 -6.12 -15.51
N PHE A 280 0.60 -6.68 -14.50
CA PHE A 280 0.72 -6.03 -13.19
C PHE A 280 1.51 -4.72 -13.27
N VAL A 281 2.52 -4.66 -14.12
CA VAL A 281 3.30 -3.43 -14.31
C VAL A 281 2.42 -2.34 -14.95
N PHE A 282 1.63 -2.65 -15.98
CA PHE A 282 0.68 -1.70 -16.56
C PHE A 282 -0.46 -1.33 -15.61
N LEU A 283 -0.91 -2.28 -14.77
CA LEU A 283 -1.92 -1.99 -13.75
C LEU A 283 -1.43 -0.92 -12.76
N PHE A 284 -0.16 -0.96 -12.35
CA PHE A 284 0.42 0.12 -11.53
C PHE A 284 0.43 1.46 -12.27
N GLN A 285 0.72 1.48 -13.57
CA GLN A 285 0.70 2.74 -14.34
C GLN A 285 -0.72 3.33 -14.41
N SER A 286 -1.74 2.48 -14.55
CA SER A 286 -3.15 2.89 -14.56
C SER A 286 -3.61 3.40 -13.19
N THR A 287 -3.20 2.73 -12.11
CA THR A 287 -3.75 2.98 -10.76
C THR A 287 -2.91 3.90 -9.86
N HIS A 288 -1.59 3.94 -10.08
CA HIS A 288 -0.62 4.68 -9.25
C HIS A 288 0.28 5.61 -10.08
N GLY A 289 0.22 5.54 -11.41
CA GLY A 289 0.95 6.41 -12.33
C GLY A 289 0.08 7.56 -12.81
N THR A 290 0.31 7.99 -14.04
CA THR A 290 -0.44 9.10 -14.69
C THR A 290 -1.76 8.64 -15.31
N GLY A 291 -2.06 7.34 -15.29
CA GLY A 291 -3.15 6.75 -16.06
C GLY A 291 -2.82 6.50 -17.54
N ASP A 292 -1.81 7.17 -18.12
CA ASP A 292 -1.36 6.93 -19.49
C ASP A 292 -0.45 5.69 -19.56
N LEU A 293 -1.03 4.56 -19.95
CA LEU A 293 -0.34 3.28 -20.08
C LEU A 293 0.84 3.29 -21.07
N MET A 294 0.87 4.25 -22.00
CA MET A 294 1.84 4.32 -23.07
C MET A 294 2.96 5.35 -22.82
N ARG A 295 2.93 6.08 -21.72
CA ARG A 295 3.95 7.09 -21.35
C ARG A 295 4.53 6.82 -19.97
N TRP A 296 5.81 6.47 -19.96
CA TRP A 296 6.54 6.10 -18.76
C TRP A 296 7.66 7.10 -18.51
N GLY A 297 7.48 7.93 -17.48
CA GLY A 297 8.44 8.95 -17.08
C GLY A 297 9.36 8.49 -15.94
N PRO A 298 10.33 9.35 -15.57
CA PRO A 298 11.32 9.03 -14.55
C PRO A 298 10.72 8.89 -13.15
N GLN A 299 9.76 9.74 -12.75
CA GLN A 299 9.28 9.77 -11.37
C GLN A 299 8.45 8.54 -11.05
N PHE A 300 7.55 8.14 -11.97
CA PHE A 300 6.79 6.94 -11.76
C PHE A 300 7.67 5.69 -11.79
N VAL A 301 8.67 5.64 -12.67
CA VAL A 301 9.64 4.53 -12.70
C VAL A 301 10.41 4.42 -11.38
N GLU A 302 10.80 5.54 -10.79
CA GLU A 302 11.47 5.56 -9.49
C GLU A 302 10.54 5.09 -8.37
N ALA A 303 9.32 5.67 -8.28
CA ALA A 303 8.31 5.27 -7.31
C ALA A 303 7.94 3.77 -7.44
N LEU A 304 7.78 3.29 -8.67
CA LEU A 304 7.47 1.89 -8.95
C LEU A 304 8.59 0.97 -8.47
N MET A 305 9.84 1.31 -8.78
CA MET A 305 10.98 0.48 -8.41
C MET A 305 11.24 0.54 -6.91
N LEU A 306 11.32 1.72 -6.30
CA LEU A 306 11.80 1.87 -4.93
C LEU A 306 10.72 1.74 -3.86
N ASP A 307 9.43 1.82 -4.21
CA ASP A 307 8.34 1.69 -3.24
C ASP A 307 7.24 0.73 -3.73
N LEU A 308 6.50 1.10 -4.77
CA LEU A 308 5.19 0.49 -5.07
C LEU A 308 5.31 -1.00 -5.38
N TYR A 309 6.18 -1.38 -6.31
CA TYR A 309 6.33 -2.78 -6.70
C TYR A 309 6.91 -3.65 -5.59
N PRO A 310 8.04 -3.29 -4.92
CA PRO A 310 8.57 -4.12 -3.84
C PRO A 310 7.65 -4.15 -2.61
N ARG A 311 6.83 -3.14 -2.36
CA ARG A 311 5.89 -3.10 -1.23
C ARG A 311 4.58 -3.84 -1.52
N LYS A 312 3.95 -3.57 -2.67
CA LYS A 312 2.59 -4.02 -3.00
C LYS A 312 2.52 -5.38 -3.68
N ILE A 313 3.57 -5.83 -4.38
CA ILE A 313 3.56 -7.17 -4.98
C ILE A 313 4.07 -8.20 -3.98
N LEU A 314 3.19 -9.10 -3.54
CA LEU A 314 3.51 -10.25 -2.70
C LEU A 314 3.99 -11.40 -3.57
N ALA A 315 5.18 -11.23 -4.16
CA ALA A 315 5.79 -12.25 -4.98
C ALA A 315 7.15 -12.70 -4.44
N PRO A 316 7.54 -13.92 -4.78
CA PRO A 316 8.91 -14.40 -4.71
C PRO A 316 10.00 -13.39 -5.12
N ASP A 317 11.12 -13.29 -4.39
CA ASP A 317 12.27 -12.44 -4.76
C ASP A 317 12.70 -12.70 -6.22
N GLN A 318 12.70 -13.96 -6.67
CA GLN A 318 13.06 -14.32 -8.04
C GLN A 318 12.11 -13.75 -9.10
N VAL A 319 10.86 -13.48 -8.72
CA VAL A 319 9.85 -12.84 -9.58
C VAL A 319 10.04 -11.33 -9.53
N LEU A 320 10.17 -10.75 -8.33
CA LEU A 320 10.41 -9.31 -8.14
C LEU A 320 11.68 -8.85 -8.86
N LEU A 321 12.78 -9.62 -8.76
CA LEU A 321 14.06 -9.32 -9.41
C LEU A 321 14.01 -9.27 -10.95
N ARG A 322 12.88 -9.67 -11.57
CA ARG A 322 12.63 -9.54 -13.02
C ARG A 322 12.24 -8.12 -13.42
N LEU A 323 11.67 -7.33 -12.50
CA LEU A 323 11.10 -6.01 -12.78
C LEU A 323 12.04 -5.11 -13.57
N PRO A 324 13.34 -4.91 -13.23
CA PRO A 324 14.16 -3.94 -13.97
C PRO A 324 14.30 -4.29 -15.45
N ARG A 325 14.36 -5.59 -15.79
CA ARG A 325 14.45 -6.05 -17.18
C ARG A 325 13.11 -5.92 -17.90
N LEU A 326 12.02 -6.32 -17.24
CA LEU A 326 10.67 -6.18 -17.78
C LEU A 326 10.30 -4.72 -18.02
N LEU A 327 10.52 -3.86 -17.03
CA LEU A 327 10.26 -2.43 -17.07
C LEU A 327 11.08 -1.74 -18.16
N SER A 328 12.35 -2.10 -18.34
CA SER A 328 13.17 -1.56 -19.45
C SER A 328 12.56 -1.88 -20.83
N ALA A 329 12.00 -3.09 -20.99
CA ALA A 329 11.35 -3.50 -22.23
C ALA A 329 10.01 -2.76 -22.43
N ILE A 330 9.21 -2.64 -21.37
CA ILE A 330 7.94 -1.90 -21.38
C ILE A 330 8.18 -0.43 -21.74
N VAL A 331 9.08 0.25 -21.03
CA VAL A 331 9.44 1.67 -21.28
C VAL A 331 9.91 1.86 -22.71
N THR A 332 10.77 0.96 -23.22
CA THR A 332 11.26 1.04 -24.61
C THR A 332 10.10 1.00 -25.60
N TRP A 333 9.22 0.02 -25.44
CA TRP A 333 8.09 -0.21 -26.34
C TRP A 333 7.03 0.89 -26.25
N ALA A 334 6.56 1.17 -25.03
CA ALA A 334 5.48 2.11 -24.75
C ALA A 334 5.86 3.53 -25.21
N ASN A 335 7.01 4.05 -24.76
CA ASN A 335 7.45 5.41 -25.09
C ASN A 335 7.74 5.57 -26.59
N THR A 336 8.31 4.56 -27.24
CA THR A 336 8.52 4.61 -28.70
C THR A 336 7.20 4.65 -29.44
N THR A 337 6.22 3.85 -29.00
CA THR A 337 4.89 3.74 -29.63
C THR A 337 4.08 5.02 -29.44
N SER A 338 4.20 5.70 -28.30
CA SER A 338 3.52 6.97 -28.01
C SER A 338 4.24 8.21 -28.55
N GLY A 339 5.38 8.03 -29.25
CA GLY A 339 6.13 9.12 -29.88
C GLY A 339 6.97 9.95 -28.92
N VAL A 340 7.26 9.46 -27.71
CA VAL A 340 8.21 10.11 -26.80
C VAL A 340 9.60 10.12 -27.43
N ALA A 341 10.27 11.28 -27.37
CA ALA A 341 11.58 11.47 -27.97
C ALA A 341 12.62 10.44 -27.47
N PRO A 342 13.44 9.82 -28.35
CA PRO A 342 14.40 8.79 -27.95
C PRO A 342 15.39 9.22 -26.86
N SER A 343 15.79 10.50 -26.83
CA SER A 343 16.65 11.05 -25.78
C SER A 343 16.03 10.93 -24.38
N ARG A 344 14.71 11.10 -24.28
CA ARG A 344 13.94 11.00 -23.03
C ARG A 344 13.71 9.55 -22.62
N THR A 345 13.37 8.68 -23.57
CA THR A 345 13.31 7.24 -23.32
C THR A 345 14.66 6.73 -22.79
N ASN A 346 15.78 7.15 -23.40
CA ASN A 346 17.13 6.80 -22.94
C ASN A 346 17.48 7.37 -21.56
N MET A 347 16.87 8.47 -21.13
CA MET A 347 17.01 8.99 -19.77
C MET A 347 16.35 8.04 -18.77
N VAL A 348 15.10 7.64 -19.02
CA VAL A 348 14.36 6.69 -18.16
C VAL A 348 15.06 5.33 -18.10
N LEU A 349 15.56 4.81 -19.23
CA LEU A 349 16.32 3.55 -19.24
C LEU A 349 17.64 3.65 -18.45
N ARG A 350 18.32 4.80 -18.48
CA ARG A 350 19.50 5.05 -17.63
C ARG A 350 19.12 5.10 -16.14
N LEU A 351 17.97 5.68 -15.81
CA LEU A 351 17.43 5.70 -14.45
C LEU A 351 17.16 4.27 -13.94
N ILE A 352 16.43 3.44 -14.70
CA ILE A 352 16.19 2.02 -14.33
C ILE A 352 17.50 1.30 -14.03
N LYS A 353 18.52 1.50 -14.89
CA LYS A 353 19.86 0.91 -14.68
C LYS A 353 20.52 1.45 -13.40
N LYS A 354 20.41 2.75 -13.12
CA LYS A 354 20.95 3.41 -11.91
C LYS A 354 20.26 2.89 -10.64
N LEU A 355 18.95 2.73 -10.65
CA LEU A 355 18.14 2.28 -9.50
C LEU A 355 18.21 0.76 -9.27
N SER A 356 18.56 -0.02 -10.29
CA SER A 356 18.61 -1.49 -10.21
C SER A 356 19.41 -2.06 -9.02
N PRO A 357 20.58 -1.55 -8.61
CA PRO A 357 21.28 -2.06 -7.43
C PRO A 357 20.50 -1.86 -6.14
N GLU A 358 19.93 -0.67 -5.94
CA GLU A 358 19.13 -0.33 -4.77
C GLU A 358 17.83 -1.12 -4.72
N TYR A 359 17.13 -1.24 -5.85
CA TYR A 359 15.97 -2.12 -5.99
C TYR A 359 16.25 -3.56 -5.53
N ARG A 360 17.39 -4.13 -5.95
CA ARG A 360 17.77 -5.49 -5.55
C ARG A 360 18.05 -5.60 -4.05
N ASN A 361 18.59 -4.54 -3.44
CA ASN A 361 18.80 -4.51 -2.00
C ASN A 361 17.45 -4.44 -1.29
N LEU A 362 16.53 -3.55 -1.70
CA LEU A 362 15.18 -3.46 -1.13
C LEU A 362 14.42 -4.79 -1.20
N VAL A 363 14.44 -5.48 -2.33
CA VAL A 363 13.80 -6.81 -2.47
C VAL A 363 14.40 -7.83 -1.50
N ARG A 364 15.72 -7.81 -1.28
CA ARG A 364 16.42 -8.71 -0.35
C ARG A 364 16.26 -8.31 1.11
N GLU A 365 16.14 -7.02 1.39
CA GLU A 365 16.00 -6.44 2.72
C GLU A 365 14.54 -6.42 3.19
N ARG A 366 13.56 -6.63 2.29
CA ARG A 366 12.14 -6.86 2.63
C ARG A 366 11.93 -8.02 3.62
N HIS A 367 12.92 -8.89 3.80
CA HIS A 367 12.97 -9.88 4.89
C HIS A 367 13.11 -9.24 6.30
N ILE A 368 13.28 -7.91 6.38
CA ILE A 368 13.34 -7.08 7.59
C ILE A 368 12.26 -5.97 7.49
N ASN A 369 10.99 -6.33 7.21
CA ASN A 369 9.92 -5.33 7.07
C ASN A 369 9.39 -4.86 8.45
N PRO A 370 9.09 -3.56 8.68
CA PRO A 370 8.58 -3.03 9.95
C PRO A 370 7.25 -3.59 10.42
N LEU A 371 6.41 -4.18 9.54
CA LEU A 371 5.21 -4.93 9.96
C LEU A 371 5.56 -6.14 10.85
N THR A 372 6.70 -6.77 10.59
CA THR A 372 7.28 -7.82 11.44
C THR A 372 7.76 -7.28 12.78
N GLN A 373 8.16 -6.00 12.85
CA GLN A 373 8.52 -5.31 14.10
C GLN A 373 7.31 -4.71 14.83
N MET A 374 6.26 -4.28 14.12
CA MET A 374 5.03 -3.71 14.66
C MET A 374 4.18 -4.79 15.35
N TRP A 375 4.15 -6.00 14.78
CA TRP A 375 3.57 -7.17 15.43
C TRP A 375 4.44 -7.74 16.56
N ALA A 376 5.75 -7.50 16.53
CA ALA A 376 6.67 -7.86 17.62
C ALA A 376 6.75 -6.81 18.74
N GLY A 377 6.21 -5.60 18.52
CA GLY A 377 6.33 -4.44 19.40
C GLY A 377 5.03 -3.98 20.07
N MET A 378 3.89 -4.60 19.76
CA MET A 378 2.64 -4.37 20.49
C MET A 378 2.78 -4.89 21.94
N PRO A 379 2.63 -4.05 22.97
CA PRO A 379 2.56 -4.53 24.35
C PRO A 379 1.26 -5.30 24.55
N THR A 380 1.33 -6.57 24.96
CA THR A 380 0.17 -7.41 25.29
C THR A 380 -0.51 -7.05 26.61
N SER A 381 -0.24 -5.87 27.16
CA SER A 381 -0.85 -5.43 28.42
C SER A 381 -2.14 -4.65 28.16
N VAL A 382 -3.27 -5.33 28.34
CA VAL A 382 -4.53 -4.67 28.70
C VAL A 382 -4.29 -3.86 30.00
N PRO A 383 -4.71 -2.59 30.09
CA PRO A 383 -4.57 -1.82 31.33
C PRO A 383 -5.46 -2.40 32.42
N GLY A 384 -4.85 -2.90 33.50
CA GLY A 384 -5.56 -3.19 34.74
C GLY A 384 -5.00 -4.35 35.56
N PHE A 385 -3.79 -4.21 36.11
CA PHE A 385 -3.41 -4.60 37.48
C PHE A 385 -2.05 -3.95 37.79
N PRO A 386 -1.80 -3.49 39.05
CA PRO A 386 -0.77 -2.50 39.32
C PRO A 386 0.66 -3.05 39.26
N ASP A 387 1.45 -2.32 38.48
CA ASP A 387 2.86 -1.98 38.56
C ASP A 387 3.81 -2.77 39.47
N GLY A 388 4.99 -3.09 38.94
CA GLY A 388 6.06 -3.70 39.73
C GLY A 388 7.40 -3.95 39.05
N SER A 389 7.94 -2.96 38.35
CA SER A 389 9.39 -2.73 38.12
C SER A 389 10.20 -3.73 37.26
N ILE A 390 10.49 -3.31 36.02
CA ILE A 390 11.80 -3.52 35.35
C ILE A 390 12.69 -2.33 35.76
N PRO A 391 14.00 -2.50 36.02
CA PRO A 391 15.02 -2.22 34.99
C PRO A 391 16.21 -3.22 35.08
N GLY A 392 17.06 -3.47 34.09
CA GLY A 392 17.50 -2.75 32.90
C GLY A 392 18.97 -3.12 32.64
N ASP A 393 19.45 -2.85 31.42
CA ASP A 393 20.85 -2.83 30.93
C ASP A 393 21.17 -3.94 29.91
N LEU A 394 21.05 -3.65 28.60
CA LEU A 394 22.02 -2.96 27.72
C LEU A 394 23.32 -3.78 27.53
N PHE A 395 23.45 -4.44 26.38
CA PHE A 395 24.74 -4.95 25.87
C PHE A 395 25.74 -3.77 25.69
N PRO A 396 27.10 -3.94 25.76
CA PRO A 396 27.83 -5.14 25.30
C PRO A 396 29.13 -5.57 26.04
N SER A 397 29.52 -6.83 25.79
CA SER A 397 30.89 -7.42 25.76
C SER A 397 31.78 -7.51 27.02
N ASP A 398 32.19 -8.78 27.27
CA ASP A 398 33.46 -9.31 27.78
C ASP A 398 33.82 -9.38 29.28
N HIS A 399 34.32 -10.59 29.61
CA HIS A 399 35.20 -11.03 30.71
C HIS A 399 34.65 -11.54 32.05
N ARG A 400 34.81 -12.88 32.21
CA ARG A 400 35.35 -13.64 33.36
C ARG A 400 34.91 -13.31 34.80
N ALA A 401 34.23 -14.33 35.38
CA ALA A 401 34.49 -15.01 36.67
C ALA A 401 34.60 -14.21 37.98
N GLY A 402 33.80 -14.62 38.97
CA GLY A 402 34.20 -14.58 40.38
C GLY A 402 33.12 -14.22 41.39
N ASP A 403 32.50 -15.25 41.98
CA ASP A 403 32.23 -15.40 43.42
C ASP A 403 31.37 -14.41 44.25
N SER A 404 30.32 -15.02 44.80
CA SER A 404 30.07 -15.20 46.25
C SER A 404 29.07 -14.32 47.00
N HIS A 405 28.14 -15.05 47.63
CA HIS A 405 27.59 -14.86 48.99
C HIS A 405 26.67 -13.66 49.26
N ALA A 406 25.68 -13.72 50.15
CA ALA A 406 24.97 -14.78 50.84
C ALA A 406 23.87 -14.11 51.68
N GLY A 407 22.68 -14.73 51.73
CA GLY A 407 21.79 -14.74 52.89
C GLY A 407 20.72 -13.65 53.01
N ASP A 408 19.60 -13.90 53.67
CA ASP A 408 19.08 -15.14 54.24
C ASP A 408 17.62 -14.90 54.71
N HIS A 409 16.84 -15.98 54.76
CA HIS A 409 15.69 -16.25 55.65
C HIS A 409 14.38 -15.42 55.48
N ARG A 410 13.15 -15.99 55.53
CA ARG A 410 12.66 -17.24 56.12
C ARG A 410 11.17 -17.52 55.75
N ALA A 411 10.85 -18.83 55.71
CA ALA A 411 9.56 -19.50 55.98
C ALA A 411 8.34 -19.20 55.08
N GLY A 412 7.63 -20.15 54.47
CA GLY A 412 7.59 -21.60 54.58
C GLY A 412 6.15 -22.09 54.79
N ARG A 413 5.53 -22.68 53.75
CA ARG A 413 4.67 -23.88 53.92
C ARG A 413 4.36 -24.56 52.59
N HIS A 414 4.65 -25.86 52.61
CA HIS A 414 4.36 -26.91 51.63
C HIS A 414 2.91 -26.96 51.17
N LEU A 415 2.71 -27.38 49.91
CA LEU A 415 1.76 -28.43 49.51
C LEU A 415 2.34 -29.17 48.28
N SER A 416 2.27 -30.50 48.28
CA SER A 416 2.92 -31.42 47.34
C SER A 416 1.94 -32.14 46.40
N ILE A 417 2.30 -32.21 45.12
CA ILE A 417 2.26 -33.28 44.08
C ILE A 417 1.33 -34.53 44.17
N ALA A 418 0.42 -34.69 45.14
CA ALA A 418 -0.28 -35.98 45.33
C ALA A 418 -1.79 -36.04 45.03
N ASP A 419 -2.50 -34.93 44.83
CA ASP A 419 -3.97 -34.99 44.69
C ASP A 419 -4.43 -34.26 43.43
N LEU A 420 -4.64 -35.02 42.35
CA LEU A 420 -5.61 -34.82 41.26
C LEU A 420 -5.40 -35.92 40.20
N ALA A 421 -5.51 -37.17 40.65
CA ALA A 421 -5.87 -38.30 39.80
C ALA A 421 -7.38 -38.51 39.96
N ASP A 422 -8.03 -38.96 38.88
CA ASP A 422 -9.45 -39.27 38.72
C ASP A 422 -10.38 -38.09 38.39
N ALA A 423 -10.37 -37.71 37.11
CA ALA A 423 -11.59 -37.36 36.38
C ALA A 423 -11.38 -37.68 34.89
N ASP A 424 -12.08 -38.72 34.43
CA ASP A 424 -12.30 -39.10 33.04
C ASP A 424 -13.03 -37.96 32.29
N PRO A 425 -12.50 -37.43 31.17
CA PRO A 425 -13.30 -36.69 30.23
C PRO A 425 -13.49 -37.54 28.97
N SER A 426 -14.74 -37.95 28.77
CA SER A 426 -15.20 -38.56 27.53
C SER A 426 -14.70 -37.76 26.32
N ALA A 427 -14.30 -38.47 25.27
CA ALA A 427 -13.77 -37.94 24.00
C ALA A 427 -14.74 -37.03 23.22
N ALA A 428 -15.89 -36.64 23.80
CA ALA A 428 -16.91 -35.80 23.20
C ALA A 428 -16.83 -34.31 23.62
N GLU A 429 -16.02 -33.94 24.61
CA GLU A 429 -15.89 -32.54 25.07
C GLU A 429 -14.65 -31.80 24.54
N LEU A 430 -13.63 -32.52 24.08
CA LEU A 430 -12.45 -31.93 23.41
C LEU A 430 -12.72 -31.47 21.97
N GLN A 431 -13.87 -31.82 21.38
CA GLN A 431 -14.26 -31.38 20.03
C GLN A 431 -15.05 -30.06 20.01
N ARG A 432 -15.42 -29.47 21.16
CA ARG A 432 -16.19 -28.22 21.21
C ARG A 432 -15.39 -26.97 21.60
N ALA A 433 -14.14 -27.10 22.00
CA ALA A 433 -13.36 -25.99 22.55
C ALA A 433 -12.37 -25.31 21.57
N ASP A 434 -12.18 -25.83 20.35
CA ASP A 434 -11.15 -25.32 19.41
C ASP A 434 -11.74 -24.57 18.19
N VAL A 435 -12.96 -24.02 18.30
CA VAL A 435 -13.59 -23.16 17.26
C VAL A 435 -13.57 -21.66 17.64
N GLN A 436 -12.95 -21.29 18.77
CA GLN A 436 -12.82 -19.88 19.20
C GLN A 436 -11.43 -19.29 18.94
N SER A 437 -10.91 -19.49 17.74
CA SER A 437 -9.80 -18.68 17.20
C SER A 437 -10.18 -18.08 15.84
N ALA A 438 -11.41 -17.59 15.75
CA ALA A 438 -11.94 -16.83 14.61
C ALA A 438 -11.77 -15.30 14.79
N ASP A 439 -10.95 -14.85 15.74
CA ASP A 439 -10.71 -13.42 16.01
C ASP A 439 -9.48 -12.88 15.25
N PHE A 440 -9.14 -13.46 14.08
CA PHE A 440 -8.02 -12.96 13.26
C PHE A 440 -8.40 -11.86 12.26
N LEU A 441 -9.69 -11.56 12.13
CA LEU A 441 -10.20 -10.46 11.31
C LEU A 441 -11.30 -9.75 12.09
N ASP A 442 -11.02 -8.55 12.57
CA ASP A 442 -12.03 -7.67 13.15
C ASP A 442 -13.06 -7.32 12.06
N PRO A 443 -14.36 -7.63 12.25
CA PRO A 443 -15.40 -7.29 11.29
C PRO A 443 -15.48 -5.78 11.00
N ASP A 444 -15.06 -4.94 11.96
CA ASP A 444 -15.06 -3.48 11.81
C ASP A 444 -13.86 -2.98 10.98
N PHE A 445 -12.84 -3.81 10.72
CA PHE A 445 -11.71 -3.46 9.83
C PHE A 445 -12.15 -3.25 8.38
N PHE A 446 -13.22 -3.92 7.94
CA PHE A 446 -13.79 -3.80 6.58
C PHE A 446 -14.89 -2.74 6.47
N ALA A 447 -15.20 -2.01 7.55
CA ALA A 447 -16.27 -1.02 7.59
C ALA A 447 -15.78 0.43 7.38
N ASP A 448 -14.46 0.65 7.23
CA ASP A 448 -13.86 1.98 7.01
C ASP A 448 -13.88 2.38 5.52
N PRO A 449 -14.60 3.45 5.13
CA PRO A 449 -14.70 3.89 3.74
C PRO A 449 -13.42 4.49 3.13
N SER A 450 -12.37 4.71 3.93
CA SER A 450 -11.16 5.45 3.51
C SER A 450 -10.07 4.60 2.83
N PHE A 451 -10.28 3.29 2.66
CA PHE A 451 -9.29 2.34 2.14
C PHE A 451 -9.73 1.66 0.82
N SER A 452 -9.60 2.34 -0.33
CA SER A 452 -9.98 1.79 -1.65
C SER A 452 -9.09 0.64 -2.19
N ALA A 453 -8.14 0.15 -1.39
CA ALA A 453 -7.25 -0.98 -1.71
C ALA A 453 -7.92 -2.37 -1.54
N ASP A 454 -9.16 -2.42 -1.05
CA ASP A 454 -9.77 -3.67 -0.58
C ASP A 454 -10.28 -4.62 -1.67
N ARG A 455 -10.72 -4.16 -2.86
CA ARG A 455 -11.21 -5.12 -3.88
C ARG A 455 -10.11 -5.99 -4.49
N ALA A 456 -8.92 -5.43 -4.73
CA ALA A 456 -7.80 -6.21 -5.26
C ALA A 456 -7.29 -7.24 -4.23
N LEU A 457 -7.34 -6.88 -2.95
CA LEU A 457 -7.03 -7.79 -1.85
C LEU A 457 -8.09 -8.90 -1.75
N VAL A 458 -9.39 -8.57 -1.79
CA VAL A 458 -10.48 -9.55 -1.81
C VAL A 458 -10.40 -10.50 -3.00
N GLN A 459 -10.11 -9.99 -4.21
CA GLN A 459 -9.93 -10.80 -5.42
C GLN A 459 -8.66 -11.67 -5.35
N PHE A 460 -7.58 -11.15 -4.77
CA PHE A 460 -6.37 -11.93 -4.53
C PHE A 460 -6.60 -13.05 -3.51
N VAL A 461 -7.29 -12.75 -2.39
CA VAL A 461 -7.66 -13.76 -1.39
C VAL A 461 -8.59 -14.79 -2.02
N ARG A 462 -9.58 -14.38 -2.82
CA ARG A 462 -10.43 -15.29 -3.58
C ARG A 462 -9.63 -16.19 -4.51
N PHE A 463 -8.72 -15.63 -5.31
CA PHE A 463 -7.82 -16.40 -6.18
C PHE A 463 -6.95 -17.39 -5.40
N GLN A 464 -6.45 -17.03 -4.23
CA GLN A 464 -5.70 -17.94 -3.35
C GLN A 464 -6.58 -19.07 -2.84
N LEU A 465 -7.83 -18.78 -2.43
CA LEU A 465 -8.78 -19.80 -1.98
C LEU A 465 -9.20 -20.73 -3.13
N GLU A 466 -9.35 -20.21 -4.35
CA GLU A 466 -9.63 -20.99 -5.55
C GLU A 466 -8.44 -21.90 -5.89
N ASP A 467 -7.22 -21.37 -5.88
CA ASP A 467 -6.00 -22.17 -6.06
C ASP A 467 -5.93 -23.28 -4.99
N GLU A 468 -6.21 -22.95 -3.71
CA GLU A 468 -6.21 -23.90 -2.59
C GLU A 468 -7.28 -25.00 -2.69
N ALA A 469 -8.47 -24.65 -3.17
CA ALA A 469 -9.55 -25.59 -3.38
C ALA A 469 -9.42 -26.39 -4.68
N GLY A 470 -8.54 -25.99 -5.60
CA GLY A 470 -8.39 -26.63 -6.92
C GLY A 470 -9.25 -26.01 -8.04
N GLY A 471 -9.98 -24.94 -7.73
CA GLY A 471 -10.80 -24.22 -8.68
C GLY A 471 -11.96 -23.46 -8.01
N PRO A 472 -12.65 -22.59 -8.76
CA PRO A 472 -13.81 -21.86 -8.28
C PRO A 472 -15.03 -22.76 -8.03
N GLU A 473 -15.21 -23.83 -8.82
CA GLU A 473 -16.31 -24.78 -8.65
C GLU A 473 -16.10 -25.60 -7.36
N GLU A 474 -14.87 -26.08 -7.17
CA GLU A 474 -14.43 -26.85 -6.01
C GLU A 474 -14.47 -26.00 -4.73
N LEU A 475 -14.12 -24.71 -4.81
CA LEU A 475 -14.27 -23.77 -3.70
C LEU A 475 -15.74 -23.54 -3.32
N ALA A 476 -16.64 -23.52 -4.30
CA ALA A 476 -18.08 -23.32 -4.07
C ALA A 476 -18.73 -24.58 -3.45
N GLU A 477 -18.34 -25.76 -3.90
CA GLU A 477 -18.85 -27.06 -3.42
C GLU A 477 -18.17 -27.57 -2.16
N LEU A 478 -17.11 -26.89 -1.69
CA LEU A 478 -16.33 -27.30 -0.53
C LEU A 478 -17.21 -27.46 0.72
N ASP A 479 -17.09 -28.61 1.39
CA ASP A 479 -17.81 -28.91 2.63
C ASP A 479 -16.86 -29.25 3.79
N THR A 480 -17.43 -29.41 4.97
CA THR A 480 -16.70 -29.78 6.19
C THR A 480 -16.86 -31.26 6.55
N THR A 481 -17.35 -32.09 5.62
CA THR A 481 -17.48 -33.53 5.83
C THR A 481 -16.08 -34.11 6.09
N PRO A 482 -15.84 -34.84 7.19
CA PRO A 482 -14.54 -35.46 7.46
C PRO A 482 -14.08 -36.34 6.30
N LEU A 483 -12.79 -36.26 5.94
CA LEU A 483 -12.18 -37.15 4.97
C LEU A 483 -12.44 -38.61 5.36
N ARG A 484 -12.79 -39.40 4.36
CA ARG A 484 -12.92 -40.85 4.53
C ARG A 484 -11.56 -41.41 4.96
N ILE A 485 -11.54 -42.06 6.12
CA ILE A 485 -10.37 -42.72 6.67
C ILE A 485 -10.21 -44.07 5.97
N ASP A 486 -9.55 -44.04 4.82
CA ASP A 486 -9.28 -45.22 4.03
C ASP A 486 -8.09 -46.03 4.56
N THR A 487 -8.20 -47.35 4.53
CA THR A 487 -7.03 -48.22 4.67
C THR A 487 -6.09 -48.03 3.48
N PHE A 488 -4.80 -48.36 3.65
CA PHE A 488 -3.84 -48.28 2.54
C PHE A 488 -4.31 -49.06 1.30
N ASP A 489 -4.95 -50.21 1.50
CA ASP A 489 -5.44 -51.04 0.39
C ASP A 489 -6.61 -50.39 -0.34
N GLU A 490 -7.55 -49.77 0.39
CA GLU A 490 -8.65 -49.01 -0.23
C GLU A 490 -8.14 -47.80 -1.01
N VAL A 491 -7.15 -47.06 -0.50
CA VAL A 491 -6.50 -45.98 -1.26
C VAL A 491 -5.73 -46.55 -2.45
N LEU A 492 -5.02 -47.67 -2.31
CA LEU A 492 -4.28 -48.26 -3.42
C LEU A 492 -5.22 -48.70 -4.55
N ASP A 493 -6.39 -49.24 -4.21
CA ASP A 493 -7.40 -49.70 -5.18
C ASP A 493 -8.10 -48.55 -5.93
N SER A 494 -8.10 -47.33 -5.37
CA SER A 494 -8.68 -46.15 -6.02
C SER A 494 -7.73 -45.45 -7.01
N TYR A 495 -6.51 -45.94 -7.17
CA TYR A 495 -5.48 -45.34 -8.02
C TYR A 495 -4.78 -46.37 -8.93
N GLU A 496 -4.44 -45.98 -10.15
CA GLU A 496 -3.74 -46.86 -11.12
C GLU A 496 -2.23 -46.97 -10.84
N VAL A 497 -1.85 -47.62 -9.74
CA VAL A 497 -0.45 -47.80 -9.36
C VAL A 497 0.14 -49.09 -9.94
N PRO A 498 1.34 -49.06 -10.57
CA PRO A 498 2.03 -50.26 -11.03
C PRO A 498 2.25 -51.31 -9.92
N GLU A 499 1.89 -52.57 -10.18
CA GLU A 499 1.98 -53.69 -9.22
C GLU A 499 3.38 -53.87 -8.63
N ASP A 500 4.44 -53.54 -9.39
CA ASP A 500 5.82 -53.64 -8.93
C ASP A 500 6.13 -52.72 -7.73
N LEU A 501 5.34 -51.65 -7.55
CA LEU A 501 5.50 -50.69 -6.46
C LEU A 501 4.68 -51.02 -5.22
N HIS A 502 3.66 -51.87 -5.32
CA HIS A 502 2.74 -52.15 -4.21
C HIS A 502 3.46 -52.59 -2.92
N PRO A 503 4.44 -53.52 -2.94
CA PRO A 503 5.13 -53.94 -1.72
C PRO A 503 5.92 -52.80 -1.07
N LYS A 504 6.49 -51.90 -1.87
CA LYS A 504 7.28 -50.76 -1.39
C LYS A 504 6.40 -49.68 -0.78
N LEU A 505 5.30 -49.32 -1.46
CA LEU A 505 4.35 -48.33 -0.95
C LEU A 505 3.68 -48.82 0.33
N ARG A 506 3.32 -50.10 0.41
CA ARG A 506 2.76 -50.72 1.64
C ARG A 506 3.72 -50.58 2.82
N LYS A 507 5.02 -50.78 2.59
CA LYS A 507 6.05 -50.60 3.62
C LYS A 507 6.16 -49.15 4.08
N ILE A 508 6.13 -48.18 3.17
CA ILE A 508 6.21 -46.75 3.50
C ILE A 508 4.92 -46.30 4.22
N ALA A 509 3.74 -46.72 3.75
CA ALA A 509 2.45 -46.42 4.37
C ALA A 509 2.35 -46.95 5.81
N ALA A 510 2.93 -48.13 6.10
CA ALA A 510 3.03 -48.64 7.46
C ALA A 510 3.86 -47.73 8.39
N ILE A 511 4.92 -47.10 7.86
CA ILE A 511 5.72 -46.12 8.61
C ILE A 511 4.92 -44.83 8.83
N VAL A 512 4.25 -44.32 7.80
CA VAL A 512 3.37 -43.13 7.88
C VAL A 512 2.28 -43.35 8.94
N THR A 513 1.59 -44.48 8.90
CA THR A 513 0.51 -44.79 9.84
C THR A 513 1.02 -44.88 11.28
N LYS A 514 2.15 -45.57 11.49
CA LYS A 514 2.70 -45.81 12.84
C LYS A 514 3.36 -44.57 13.45
N VAL A 515 4.17 -43.85 12.68
CA VAL A 515 4.98 -42.72 13.16
C VAL A 515 4.21 -41.41 12.96
N GLY A 516 3.62 -41.20 11.79
CA GLY A 516 2.78 -40.05 11.48
C GLY A 516 1.53 -40.01 12.36
N GLY A 517 0.87 -41.14 12.64
CA GLY A 517 -0.29 -41.17 13.55
C GLY A 517 0.03 -40.73 14.98
N LYS A 518 1.24 -41.07 15.48
CA LYS A 518 1.71 -40.58 16.79
C LYS A 518 2.14 -39.13 16.76
N PHE A 519 2.58 -38.62 15.60
CA PHE A 519 3.07 -37.26 15.46
C PHE A 519 1.93 -36.26 15.26
N PHE A 520 0.99 -36.57 14.36
CA PHE A 520 -0.12 -35.68 14.03
C PHE A 520 -1.22 -35.68 15.08
N HIS A 521 -1.44 -36.81 15.77
CA HIS A 521 -2.63 -37.05 16.60
C HIS A 521 -3.95 -36.79 15.85
N ASP A 522 -3.92 -36.92 14.51
CA ASP A 522 -5.01 -36.61 13.59
C ASP A 522 -5.02 -37.68 12.50
N THR A 523 -6.14 -38.39 12.40
CA THR A 523 -6.32 -39.49 11.44
C THR A 523 -6.55 -39.01 10.01
N GLU A 524 -7.11 -37.81 9.81
CA GLU A 524 -7.28 -37.23 8.48
C GLU A 524 -5.92 -36.86 7.88
N LEU A 525 -5.02 -36.26 8.66
CA LEU A 525 -3.65 -35.94 8.19
C LEU A 525 -2.84 -37.18 7.82
N VAL A 526 -3.01 -38.28 8.56
CA VAL A 526 -2.41 -39.57 8.19
C VAL A 526 -3.02 -40.09 6.89
N SER A 527 -4.34 -39.98 6.72
CA SER A 527 -5.01 -40.36 5.47
C SER A 527 -4.49 -39.52 4.29
N VAL A 528 -4.39 -38.20 4.42
CA VAL A 528 -3.81 -37.31 3.39
C VAL A 528 -2.38 -37.74 3.04
N ALA A 529 -1.53 -38.03 4.03
CA ALA A 529 -0.17 -38.47 3.77
C ALA A 529 -0.10 -39.80 3.00
N VAL A 530 -1.06 -40.71 3.24
CA VAL A 530 -1.20 -41.97 2.48
C VAL A 530 -1.72 -41.71 1.06
N ARG A 531 -2.71 -40.82 0.88
CA ARG A 531 -3.20 -40.41 -0.45
C ARG A 531 -2.08 -39.78 -1.28
N VAL A 532 -1.31 -38.86 -0.71
CA VAL A 532 -0.13 -38.25 -1.37
C VAL A 532 0.87 -39.32 -1.82
N LEU A 533 1.14 -40.32 -0.97
CA LEU A 533 2.06 -41.42 -1.29
C LEU A 533 1.59 -42.25 -2.50
N VAL A 534 0.30 -42.57 -2.56
CA VAL A 534 -0.30 -43.39 -3.62
C VAL A 534 -0.47 -42.57 -4.90
N ALA A 535 -1.06 -41.38 -4.82
CA ALA A 535 -1.30 -40.49 -5.95
C ALA A 535 0.00 -40.13 -6.70
N SER A 536 1.05 -39.77 -5.96
CA SER A 536 2.36 -39.48 -6.58
C SER A 536 3.01 -40.70 -7.25
N ALA A 537 2.68 -41.92 -6.82
CA ALA A 537 3.18 -43.14 -7.46
C ALA A 537 2.41 -43.47 -8.75
N THR A 538 1.15 -43.07 -8.84
CA THR A 538 0.34 -43.13 -10.08
C THR A 538 0.87 -42.16 -11.11
N TRP A 539 1.13 -40.91 -10.72
CA TRP A 539 1.54 -39.86 -11.65
C TRP A 539 2.99 -39.96 -12.13
N ASP A 540 3.96 -40.27 -11.24
CA ASP A 540 5.32 -40.61 -11.66
C ASP A 540 5.89 -41.79 -10.84
N PRO A 541 5.68 -43.04 -11.32
CA PRO A 541 6.23 -44.24 -10.71
C PRO A 541 7.76 -44.22 -10.54
N ALA A 542 8.49 -43.44 -11.36
CA ALA A 542 9.95 -43.42 -11.32
C ALA A 542 10.50 -42.83 -10.02
N VAL A 543 9.74 -41.97 -9.32
CA VAL A 543 10.12 -41.38 -8.03
C VAL A 543 10.35 -42.43 -6.94
N TYR A 544 9.64 -43.56 -7.05
CA TYR A 544 9.72 -44.67 -6.10
C TYR A 544 10.68 -45.79 -6.55
N ARG A 545 11.05 -45.85 -7.82
CA ARG A 545 12.08 -46.80 -8.31
C ARG A 545 13.50 -46.34 -7.97
N ARG A 546 13.70 -45.04 -7.73
CA ARG A 546 14.99 -44.47 -7.28
C ARG A 546 15.32 -44.85 -5.83
N ARG A 547 16.62 -44.90 -5.52
CA ARG A 547 17.15 -45.35 -4.21
C ARG A 547 17.03 -44.23 -3.16
N ALA A 548 15.87 -44.16 -2.49
CA ALA A 548 15.66 -43.38 -1.27
C ALA A 548 15.31 -44.33 -0.11
N LYS A 549 15.65 -43.94 1.13
CA LYS A 549 15.24 -44.69 2.33
C LYS A 549 13.71 -44.58 2.50
N ASP A 550 13.11 -45.58 3.14
CA ASP A 550 11.66 -45.62 3.31
C ASP A 550 11.23 -44.58 4.36
N GLU A 551 12.04 -44.35 5.40
CA GLU A 551 11.79 -43.42 6.48
C GLU A 551 11.81 -41.95 6.01
N ILE A 552 12.76 -41.59 5.14
CA ILE A 552 12.82 -40.23 4.58
C ILE A 552 11.66 -39.97 3.61
N THR A 553 11.17 -41.01 2.93
CA THR A 553 10.02 -40.91 2.03
C THR A 553 8.72 -40.80 2.83
N ALA A 554 8.57 -41.58 3.91
CA ALA A 554 7.45 -41.49 4.83
C ALA A 554 7.37 -40.10 5.52
N ALA A 555 8.50 -39.58 5.98
CA ALA A 555 8.57 -38.24 6.56
C ALA A 555 8.27 -37.14 5.52
N ALA A 556 8.64 -37.34 4.25
CA ALA A 556 8.37 -36.40 3.18
C ALA A 556 6.88 -36.28 2.84
N VAL A 557 6.14 -37.39 2.75
CA VAL A 557 4.69 -37.33 2.52
C VAL A 557 3.93 -36.77 3.73
N CYS A 558 4.40 -37.03 4.96
CA CYS A 558 3.87 -36.37 6.16
C CYS A 558 4.17 -34.86 6.14
N TRP A 559 5.37 -34.45 5.72
CA TRP A 559 5.71 -33.04 5.57
C TRP A 559 4.80 -32.34 4.55
N ILE A 560 4.50 -32.98 3.42
CA ILE A 560 3.55 -32.47 2.42
C ILE A 560 2.16 -32.32 3.04
N ALA A 561 1.62 -33.39 3.65
CA ALA A 561 0.28 -33.38 4.25
C ALA A 561 0.11 -32.28 5.31
N GLY A 562 1.08 -32.17 6.24
CA GLY A 562 1.03 -31.16 7.29
C GLY A 562 1.24 -29.72 6.79
N ARG A 563 1.95 -29.52 5.68
CA ARG A 563 2.11 -28.18 5.08
C ARG A 563 0.89 -27.77 4.27
N ASN A 564 0.35 -28.66 3.44
CA ASN A 564 -0.88 -28.42 2.66
C ASN A 564 -2.06 -28.03 3.56
N ASN A 565 -2.09 -28.60 4.77
CA ASN A 565 -3.16 -28.38 5.75
C ASN A 565 -2.82 -27.37 6.84
N ARG A 566 -1.73 -26.59 6.68
CA ARG A 566 -1.27 -25.58 7.64
C ARG A 566 -1.16 -26.09 9.10
N TRP A 567 -0.87 -27.38 9.30
CA TRP A 567 -0.83 -28.01 10.63
C TRP A 567 0.41 -27.64 11.44
N PHE A 568 1.54 -27.35 10.76
CA PHE A 568 2.77 -26.97 11.45
C PHE A 568 2.68 -25.55 12.04
N SER A 569 2.78 -25.41 13.36
CA SER A 569 2.96 -24.12 14.05
C SER A 569 4.11 -24.22 15.05
N ALA A 570 5.32 -23.88 14.62
CA ALA A 570 6.51 -23.99 15.45
C ALA A 570 6.62 -22.90 16.53
N TYR A 571 5.87 -21.81 16.41
CA TYR A 571 5.89 -20.68 17.33
C TYR A 571 5.00 -20.92 18.55
N ASP A 572 3.77 -21.40 18.32
CA ASP A 572 2.80 -21.64 19.40
C ASP A 572 2.90 -23.06 19.97
N ARG A 573 3.31 -24.03 19.15
CA ARG A 573 3.35 -25.46 19.49
C ARG A 573 4.64 -26.11 18.98
N PRO A 574 5.76 -26.04 19.72
CA PRO A 574 7.07 -26.57 19.29
C PRO A 574 7.04 -28.05 18.85
N GLU A 575 6.12 -28.84 19.37
CA GLU A 575 5.82 -30.23 18.98
C GLU A 575 5.24 -30.36 17.57
N ARG A 576 4.60 -29.32 17.03
CA ARG A 576 4.12 -29.21 15.64
C ARG A 576 5.14 -28.53 14.72
N SER A 577 6.44 -28.77 14.94
CA SER A 577 7.51 -28.24 14.10
C SER A 577 8.06 -29.27 13.11
N VAL A 578 8.65 -28.80 12.01
CA VAL A 578 9.39 -29.69 11.08
C VAL A 578 10.58 -30.36 11.79
N LYS A 579 11.16 -29.72 12.81
CA LYS A 579 12.22 -30.29 13.64
C LYS A 579 11.69 -31.46 14.50
N ALA A 580 10.48 -31.33 15.05
CA ALA A 580 9.82 -32.40 15.76
C ALA A 580 9.46 -33.57 14.82
N LEU A 581 9.02 -33.29 13.58
CA LEU A 581 8.81 -34.31 12.54
C LEU A 581 10.12 -35.08 12.24
N VAL A 582 11.22 -34.36 11.99
CA VAL A 582 12.54 -34.98 11.75
C VAL A 582 12.93 -35.90 12.91
N THR A 583 12.68 -35.46 14.14
CA THR A 583 12.97 -36.24 15.36
C THR A 583 12.08 -37.47 15.46
N ALA A 584 10.77 -37.33 15.21
CA ALA A 584 9.79 -38.43 15.28
C ALA A 584 10.11 -39.55 14.30
N PHE A 585 10.61 -39.21 13.10
CA PHE A 585 11.01 -40.17 12.07
C PHE A 585 12.47 -40.66 12.23
N GLY A 586 13.18 -40.25 13.29
CA GLY A 586 14.57 -40.67 13.54
C GLY A 586 15.56 -40.20 12.47
N LEU A 587 15.30 -39.05 11.85
CA LEU A 587 16.08 -38.51 10.75
C LEU A 587 17.12 -37.49 11.24
N THR A 588 18.20 -37.34 10.47
CA THR A 588 19.27 -36.35 10.75
C THR A 588 19.13 -35.07 9.93
N SER A 589 18.26 -35.05 8.92
CA SER A 589 18.06 -33.92 8.02
C SER A 589 16.60 -33.78 7.61
N SER A 590 16.22 -32.57 7.19
CA SER A 590 14.85 -32.24 6.77
C SER A 590 14.38 -33.12 5.60
N PRO A 591 13.13 -33.62 5.62
CA PRO A 591 12.55 -34.36 4.50
C PRO A 591 12.11 -33.48 3.33
N GLN A 592 12.24 -32.15 3.43
CA GLN A 592 11.76 -31.17 2.45
C GLN A 592 12.24 -31.44 1.01
N GLN A 593 13.53 -31.69 0.79
CA GLN A 593 14.06 -31.92 -0.57
C GLN A 593 13.44 -33.17 -1.21
N ARG A 594 13.16 -34.21 -0.40
CA ARG A 594 12.44 -35.40 -0.85
C ARG A 594 10.96 -35.08 -1.11
N GLY A 595 10.34 -34.27 -0.25
CA GLY A 595 8.96 -33.77 -0.43
C GLY A 595 8.79 -33.01 -1.74
N ILE A 596 9.69 -32.08 -2.06
CA ILE A 596 9.68 -31.33 -3.33
C ILE A 596 9.78 -32.28 -4.54
N THR A 597 10.59 -33.34 -4.44
CA THR A 597 10.68 -34.36 -5.51
C THR A 597 9.35 -35.08 -5.72
N ILE A 598 8.60 -35.33 -4.64
CA ILE A 598 7.28 -35.98 -4.69
C ILE A 598 6.21 -35.01 -5.20
N LEU A 599 6.23 -33.73 -4.81
CA LEU A 599 5.30 -32.72 -5.33
C LEU A 599 5.44 -32.51 -6.84
N ARG A 600 6.67 -32.45 -7.35
CA ARG A 600 6.91 -32.37 -8.80
C ARG A 600 6.35 -33.58 -9.55
N ALA A 601 6.35 -34.75 -8.92
CA ALA A 601 5.75 -35.98 -9.45
C ALA A 601 4.24 -35.83 -9.62
N MET A 602 3.61 -35.06 -8.73
CA MET A 602 2.17 -34.80 -8.71
C MET A 602 1.73 -33.69 -9.67
N GLY A 603 2.67 -33.04 -10.38
CA GLY A 603 2.36 -31.87 -11.19
C GLY A 603 2.03 -30.61 -10.39
N ALA A 604 2.11 -30.67 -9.05
CA ALA A 604 1.87 -29.53 -8.17
C ALA A 604 2.98 -28.47 -8.31
N HIS A 605 2.60 -27.20 -8.22
CA HIS A 605 3.54 -26.08 -8.26
C HIS A 605 4.59 -26.21 -7.13
N GLU A 606 5.87 -26.00 -7.47
CA GLU A 606 6.94 -26.04 -6.46
C GLU A 606 6.78 -24.84 -5.52
N PRO A 607 6.62 -25.06 -4.20
CA PRO A 607 6.31 -23.99 -3.27
C PRO A 607 7.50 -23.05 -3.13
N TYR A 608 7.26 -21.74 -3.30
CA TYR A 608 8.33 -20.74 -3.22
C TYR A 608 8.82 -20.50 -1.79
N ARG A 609 7.94 -20.65 -0.78
CA ARG A 609 8.31 -20.80 0.63
C ARG A 609 7.77 -22.11 1.18
N ALA A 610 8.35 -22.58 2.28
CA ALA A 610 7.87 -23.78 2.98
C ALA A 610 6.41 -23.66 3.50
N GLN A 611 5.80 -22.48 3.45
CA GLN A 611 4.46 -22.18 3.97
C GLN A 611 3.40 -22.11 2.86
N ASP A 612 3.84 -22.06 1.59
CA ASP A 612 2.99 -21.80 0.41
C ASP A 612 2.71 -23.11 -0.35
N LEU A 613 2.73 -24.25 0.36
CA LEU A 613 2.49 -25.55 -0.27
C LEU A 613 0.99 -25.73 -0.45
N ASN A 614 0.57 -25.75 -1.70
CA ASN A 614 -0.78 -26.04 -2.11
C ASN A 614 -0.79 -27.11 -3.21
N ILE A 615 -1.57 -28.18 -3.00
CA ILE A 615 -1.77 -29.25 -3.98
C ILE A 615 -2.89 -28.89 -4.98
N GLY A 616 -3.85 -28.03 -4.58
CA GLY A 616 -4.97 -27.61 -5.40
C GLY A 616 -5.98 -28.73 -5.69
N ASP A 617 -6.29 -29.54 -4.69
CA ASP A 617 -7.30 -30.60 -4.78
C ASP A 617 -7.88 -30.90 -3.37
N PRO A 618 -9.23 -30.84 -3.20
CA PRO A 618 -9.89 -31.05 -1.92
C PRO A 618 -9.66 -32.42 -1.29
N GLU A 619 -9.28 -33.45 -2.07
CA GLU A 619 -8.98 -34.80 -1.58
C GLU A 619 -7.75 -34.82 -0.64
N PHE A 620 -6.90 -33.80 -0.72
CA PHE A 620 -5.72 -33.64 0.13
C PHE A 620 -5.91 -32.61 1.26
N LEU A 621 -7.13 -32.11 1.46
CA LEU A 621 -7.51 -31.20 2.53
C LEU A 621 -8.28 -31.93 3.64
N THR A 622 -7.90 -31.70 4.89
CA THR A 622 -8.65 -32.12 6.08
C THR A 622 -9.94 -31.32 6.22
N ALA A 623 -10.95 -31.86 6.92
CA ALA A 623 -12.16 -31.10 7.21
C ALA A 623 -11.87 -29.80 7.98
N ALA A 624 -10.89 -29.82 8.88
CA ALA A 624 -10.44 -28.62 9.58
C ALA A 624 -9.91 -27.54 8.61
N ARG A 625 -9.07 -27.91 7.63
CA ARG A 625 -8.59 -26.93 6.64
C ARG A 625 -9.70 -26.46 5.71
N ARG A 626 -10.60 -27.36 5.26
CA ARG A 626 -11.78 -26.97 4.46
C ARG A 626 -12.68 -26.00 5.22
N ALA A 627 -12.89 -26.22 6.52
CA ALA A 627 -13.66 -25.29 7.36
C ALA A 627 -13.02 -23.89 7.43
N MET A 628 -11.69 -23.80 7.50
CA MET A 628 -10.99 -22.51 7.42
C MET A 628 -11.16 -21.84 6.06
N ILE A 629 -11.00 -22.59 4.97
CA ILE A 629 -11.17 -22.07 3.60
C ILE A 629 -12.61 -21.58 3.39
N ILE A 630 -13.61 -22.31 3.89
CA ILE A 630 -15.03 -21.91 3.87
C ILE A 630 -15.25 -20.65 4.70
N ALA A 631 -14.71 -20.57 5.92
CA ALA A 631 -14.84 -19.38 6.76
C ALA A 631 -14.16 -18.15 6.11
N GLU A 632 -12.98 -18.32 5.52
CA GLU A 632 -12.28 -17.28 4.76
C GLU A 632 -13.10 -16.85 3.53
N ARG A 633 -13.68 -17.80 2.78
CA ARG A 633 -14.56 -17.56 1.62
C ARG A 633 -15.84 -16.80 2.01
N ASP A 634 -16.49 -17.22 3.09
CA ASP A 634 -17.78 -16.68 3.55
C ASP A 634 -17.63 -15.32 4.24
N ALA A 635 -16.42 -15.01 4.75
CA ALA A 635 -16.06 -13.69 5.24
C ALA A 635 -15.74 -12.69 4.12
N LEU A 636 -15.51 -13.17 2.89
CA LEU A 636 -15.36 -12.26 1.75
C LEU A 636 -16.71 -11.64 1.39
N PRO A 637 -16.74 -10.36 1.00
CA PRO A 637 -17.93 -9.75 0.43
C PRO A 637 -18.49 -10.62 -0.72
N PRO A 638 -19.83 -10.74 -0.85
CA PRO A 638 -20.43 -11.43 -1.99
C PRO A 638 -19.90 -10.83 -3.29
N ALA A 639 -19.66 -11.71 -4.27
CA ALA A 639 -19.07 -11.37 -5.56
C ALA A 639 -19.88 -10.32 -6.33
#